data_AF-A0A3B9YG63-F1
#
_entry.id   AF-A0A3B9YG63-F1
#
_cell.length_a   1.000
_cell.length_b   1.000
_cell.length_c   1.000
_cell.angle_alpha   90.00
_cell.angle_beta   90.00
_cell.angle_gamma   90.00
#
_symmetry.space_group_name_H-M   'P 1'
#
loop_
_entity.id
_entity.type
_entity.pdbx_description
1 polymer ?
#
loop_
_entity_poly.entity_id
_entity_poly.type
_entity_poly.pdbx_seq_one_letter_code
_entity_poly.pdbx_strand_id
1 'polypeptide(L)'
;MSLRAALLSLFVLLPAASASAQEDPPYEESAPRREKLFANLAPQERLGFNRLFRMARGKPRARDALFNLGENLILLRALQQKKEFMTPEKYGQLQEDGFRQIDALLQNPMMAPPVMENLGESLLDIGYDPRQRLGPPPGMQRPPEPVQEPAPAARAPFRGSDAGRKGSVAKAQEALQTGDYEAAEAEARLAVEKHPKELQAHPLRAMALALLGHRDEAAAEMDTVLRLDPKNTHLLAARAFVENQGKRHREAVRSAEEALAAESDNAFAWYQKSFALGVLGERDDCLRTLNHAAKRDPARFKALFDAAQATTDEGELRNLLLQRPMPEASPLVSQRRKGPLGLFLLLAVLAAPFVLLYRRRKKIATWIVRQGLGEAAATPVPALPAPSTPQVTPLQTGQPLTPAATARIPTGYKLIRQIGTGGMGAVYEAEDVSLERRVAIKKMLDEIKKDPRELERFLKEARTVAKLRHPNIIEIHAIVESEGDVYLVFELIDGMTLEQALGKHHRLSAGQARLVLRQVCAALAYAHERGIIHRDLKPSNIMITRESLVKVMDFGVARQAKDVLNRLSMTNTVAGTPPYMAPESETGVVRVESDLYSLAVLLYEMLTGVRPFEGTGAGMLMTKMSMRFDPPSRKSEGLPPGLDAFFQSALHVEPEKRYPNAAAFLAAFESSAGFTPPKLS
;
A
#
# COMPACT_ATOMS: atom_id res chain seq x y z
N MET A 1 21.77 -5.42 8.70
CA MET A 1 23.09 -4.92 9.15
C MET A 1 23.83 -4.41 7.92
N SER A 2 24.51 -3.25 7.95
CA SER A 2 25.15 -2.73 6.74
C SER A 2 26.34 -3.61 6.34
N LEU A 3 26.60 -3.75 5.04
CA LEU A 3 27.74 -4.48 4.49
C LEU A 3 29.07 -4.05 5.14
N ARG A 4 29.21 -2.75 5.45
CA ARG A 4 30.32 -2.19 6.22
C ARG A 4 30.43 -2.82 7.61
N ALA A 5 29.33 -2.98 8.34
CA ALA A 5 29.34 -3.61 9.66
C ALA A 5 29.70 -5.10 9.60
N ALA A 6 29.25 -5.82 8.56
CA ALA A 6 29.57 -7.24 8.34
C ALA A 6 31.03 -7.47 7.89
N LEU A 7 31.60 -6.55 7.10
CA LEU A 7 32.99 -6.61 6.63
C LEU A 7 33.99 -6.04 7.67
N LEU A 8 33.60 -5.06 8.49
CA LEU A 8 34.41 -4.58 9.62
C LEU A 8 34.56 -5.63 10.72
N SER A 9 33.55 -6.48 10.96
CA SER A 9 33.68 -7.62 11.88
C SER A 9 34.72 -8.66 11.42
N LEU A 10 35.08 -8.67 10.13
CA LEU A 10 36.16 -9.50 9.59
C LEU A 10 37.54 -8.86 9.73
N PHE A 11 37.64 -7.57 10.05
CA PHE A 11 38.89 -6.80 10.01
C PHE A 11 39.70 -6.80 11.33
N VAL A 12 39.19 -7.41 12.39
CA VAL A 12 39.72 -7.30 13.77
C VAL A 12 41.04 -8.08 14.02
N LEU A 13 41.75 -8.57 13.00
CA LEU A 13 42.87 -9.52 13.17
C LEU A 13 44.15 -9.26 12.33
N LEU A 14 44.58 -8.01 12.12
CA LEU A 14 45.91 -7.73 11.54
C LEU A 14 46.72 -6.75 12.42
N PRO A 15 48.02 -7.01 12.69
CA PRO A 15 48.86 -6.10 13.47
C PRO A 15 49.37 -4.94 12.61
N ALA A 16 49.35 -3.74 13.19
CA ALA A 16 49.86 -2.53 12.56
C ALA A 16 51.39 -2.53 12.50
N ALA A 17 51.96 -2.35 11.31
CA ALA A 17 53.38 -2.09 11.11
C ALA A 17 53.62 -0.58 10.92
N SER A 18 54.51 -0.05 11.76
CA SER A 18 54.96 1.35 11.83
C SER A 18 56.02 1.70 10.77
N ALA A 19 55.98 2.90 10.20
CA ALA A 19 57.18 3.65 9.77
C ALA A 19 56.86 5.14 9.52
N SER A 20 57.73 6.00 10.04
CA SER A 20 57.74 7.47 10.01
C SER A 20 58.37 8.07 8.75
N ALA A 21 57.95 9.28 8.33
CA ALA A 21 58.83 10.41 7.96
C ALA A 21 58.03 11.70 7.59
N GLN A 22 58.50 12.84 8.11
CA GLN A 22 58.17 14.28 7.89
C GLN A 22 58.21 14.70 6.39
N GLU A 23 57.63 15.80 5.86
CA GLU A 23 57.14 17.10 6.39
C GLU A 23 56.24 17.86 5.36
N ASP A 24 55.67 19.00 5.79
CA ASP A 24 54.90 20.11 5.15
C ASP A 24 53.34 20.16 5.27
N PRO A 25 52.74 21.36 5.54
CA PRO A 25 51.65 21.54 6.53
C PRO A 25 50.21 21.39 5.97
N PRO A 26 49.18 21.17 6.83
CA PRO A 26 47.92 20.59 6.39
C PRO A 26 46.80 21.60 6.11
N TYR A 27 46.06 21.32 5.05
CA TYR A 27 44.69 21.78 4.81
C TYR A 27 43.75 20.79 5.53
N GLU A 28 43.26 21.20 6.71
CA GLU A 28 42.57 20.35 7.68
C GLU A 28 41.14 19.96 7.26
N GLU A 29 40.96 18.66 7.02
CA GLU A 29 39.79 17.80 7.35
C GLU A 29 39.91 16.43 6.66
N SER A 30 40.82 16.26 5.67
CA SER A 30 40.98 15.02 4.90
C SER A 30 42.31 14.25 5.10
N ALA A 31 43.27 14.82 5.83
CA ALA A 31 44.60 14.22 6.04
C ALA A 31 44.58 12.89 6.82
N PRO A 32 43.84 12.75 7.95
CA PRO A 32 43.85 11.51 8.74
C PRO A 32 43.26 10.31 8.00
N ARG A 33 42.23 10.55 7.18
CA ARG A 33 41.57 9.50 6.38
C ARG A 33 42.48 9.01 5.24
N ARG A 34 43.26 9.93 4.65
CA ARG A 34 44.21 9.60 3.60
C ARG A 34 45.40 8.79 4.12
N GLU A 35 45.98 9.18 5.24
CA GLU A 35 47.07 8.41 5.85
C GLU A 35 46.64 6.98 6.20
N LYS A 36 45.46 6.83 6.82
CA LYS A 36 44.90 5.50 7.14
C LYS A 36 44.64 4.65 5.91
N LEU A 37 44.12 5.23 4.83
CA LEU A 37 43.93 4.51 3.58
C LEU A 37 45.27 4.08 2.98
N PHE A 38 46.22 5.01 2.87
CA PHE A 38 47.50 4.76 2.23
C PHE A 38 48.39 3.78 3.00
N ALA A 39 48.29 3.73 4.33
CA ALA A 39 49.00 2.74 5.14
C ALA A 39 48.63 1.29 4.75
N ASN A 40 47.40 1.06 4.30
CA ASN A 40 46.85 -0.27 4.03
C ASN A 40 46.78 -0.63 2.54
N LEU A 41 47.15 0.28 1.64
CA LEU A 41 47.24 0.04 0.21
C LEU A 41 48.61 -0.54 -0.18
N ALA A 42 48.65 -1.37 -1.22
CA ALA A 42 49.89 -1.86 -1.80
C ALA A 42 50.71 -0.72 -2.44
N PRO A 43 52.05 -0.83 -2.55
CA PRO A 43 52.90 0.23 -3.10
C PRO A 43 52.46 0.72 -4.50
N GLN A 44 52.07 -0.19 -5.39
CA GLN A 44 51.57 0.12 -6.73
C GLN A 44 50.22 0.86 -6.71
N GLU A 45 49.35 0.56 -5.75
CA GLU A 45 48.05 1.22 -5.57
C GLU A 45 48.23 2.63 -5.02
N ARG A 46 49.18 2.84 -4.09
CA ARG A 46 49.49 4.17 -3.54
C ARG A 46 49.88 5.16 -4.65
N LEU A 47 50.67 4.72 -5.63
CA LEU A 47 51.04 5.50 -6.80
C LEU A 47 49.81 5.83 -7.68
N GLY A 48 48.96 4.85 -7.95
CA GLY A 48 47.71 5.04 -8.70
C GLY A 48 46.75 6.00 -8.00
N PHE A 49 46.49 5.80 -6.71
CA PHE A 49 45.64 6.68 -5.91
C PHE A 49 46.24 8.09 -5.78
N ASN A 50 47.56 8.25 -5.66
CA ASN A 50 48.17 9.58 -5.65
C ASN A 50 47.91 10.36 -6.95
N ARG A 51 47.96 9.70 -8.11
CA ARG A 51 47.62 10.32 -9.39
C ARG A 51 46.13 10.66 -9.47
N LEU A 52 45.26 9.75 -9.04
CA LEU A 52 43.81 9.96 -9.02
C LEU A 52 43.37 11.08 -8.07
N PHE A 53 43.92 11.14 -6.85
CA PHE A 53 43.61 12.21 -5.90
C PHE A 53 44.11 13.58 -6.38
N ARG A 54 45.20 13.63 -7.15
CA ARG A 54 45.67 14.86 -7.80
C ARG A 54 44.71 15.31 -8.89
N MET A 55 44.18 14.38 -9.70
CA MET A 55 43.14 14.67 -10.71
C MET A 55 41.80 15.08 -10.08
N ALA A 56 41.53 14.61 -8.86
CA ALA A 56 40.35 14.97 -8.08
C ALA A 56 40.53 16.23 -7.19
N ARG A 57 41.61 16.99 -7.36
CA ARG A 57 41.85 18.23 -6.59
C ARG A 57 40.72 19.24 -6.85
N GLY A 58 40.16 19.80 -5.78
CA GLY A 58 38.99 20.69 -5.86
C GLY A 58 37.65 20.01 -6.18
N LYS A 59 37.61 18.67 -6.30
CA LYS A 59 36.40 17.88 -6.59
C LYS A 59 36.07 16.95 -5.41
N PRO A 60 35.37 17.43 -4.37
CA PRO A 60 35.13 16.66 -3.13
C PRO A 60 34.41 15.33 -3.38
N ARG A 61 33.38 15.32 -4.23
CA ARG A 61 32.66 14.08 -4.60
C ARG A 61 33.57 13.03 -5.26
N ALA A 62 34.50 13.44 -6.11
CA ALA A 62 35.46 12.53 -6.74
C ALA A 62 36.50 12.01 -5.74
N ARG A 63 36.92 12.83 -4.77
CA ARG A 63 37.81 12.40 -3.68
C ARG A 63 37.14 11.38 -2.77
N ASP A 64 35.90 11.60 -2.38
CA ASP A 64 35.14 10.65 -1.55
C ASP A 64 34.93 9.31 -2.27
N ALA A 65 34.65 9.37 -3.58
CA ALA A 65 34.53 8.18 -4.40
C ALA A 65 35.86 7.39 -4.47
N LEU A 66 37.00 8.08 -4.56
CA LEU A 66 38.32 7.45 -4.50
C LEU A 66 38.63 6.86 -3.12
N PHE A 67 38.22 7.51 -2.02
CA PHE A 67 38.36 6.93 -0.68
C PHE A 67 37.55 5.64 -0.55
N ASN A 68 36.31 5.64 -1.02
CA ASN A 68 35.44 4.46 -0.97
C ASN A 68 35.98 3.32 -1.86
N LEU A 69 36.55 3.64 -3.04
CA LEU A 69 37.22 2.65 -3.88
C LEU A 69 38.40 1.99 -3.14
N GLY A 70 39.27 2.80 -2.52
CA GLY A 70 40.42 2.30 -1.79
C GLY A 70 40.03 1.42 -0.59
N GLU A 71 39.00 1.84 0.17
CA GLU A 71 38.46 1.04 1.27
C GLU A 71 37.87 -0.30 0.76
N ASN A 72 37.16 -0.29 -0.37
CA ASN A 72 36.61 -1.52 -0.97
C ASN A 72 37.69 -2.47 -1.50
N LEU A 73 38.76 -1.96 -2.10
CA LEU A 73 39.91 -2.78 -2.52
C LEU A 73 40.52 -3.53 -1.33
N ILE A 74 40.71 -2.83 -0.20
CA ILE A 74 41.26 -3.41 1.03
C ILE A 74 40.32 -4.49 1.59
N LEU A 75 39.01 -4.20 1.63
CA LEU A 75 38.01 -5.15 2.15
C LEU A 75 37.88 -6.40 1.28
N LEU A 76 37.86 -6.26 -0.05
CA LEU A 76 37.74 -7.39 -0.97
C LEU A 76 38.98 -8.27 -0.96
N ARG A 77 40.18 -7.69 -0.78
CA ARG A 77 41.41 -8.46 -0.59
C ARG A 77 41.41 -9.21 0.74
N ALA A 78 40.94 -8.58 1.82
CA ALA A 78 40.77 -9.26 3.11
C ALA A 78 39.73 -10.39 3.03
N LEU A 79 38.67 -10.20 2.24
CA LEU A 79 37.65 -11.22 1.97
C LEU A 79 38.25 -12.42 1.22
N GLN A 80 39.08 -12.19 0.19
CA GLN A 80 39.77 -13.27 -0.53
C GLN A 80 40.67 -14.11 0.38
N GLN A 81 41.43 -13.48 1.29
CA GLN A 81 42.29 -14.19 2.26
C GLN A 81 41.48 -15.07 3.24
N LYS A 82 40.20 -14.77 3.44
CA LYS A 82 39.31 -15.50 4.35
C LYS A 82 38.31 -16.41 3.63
N LYS A 83 38.46 -16.61 2.31
CA LYS A 83 37.57 -17.42 1.48
C LYS A 83 37.39 -18.85 2.02
N GLU A 84 38.44 -19.45 2.56
CA GLU A 84 38.44 -20.82 3.10
C GLU A 84 37.61 -20.97 4.40
N PHE A 85 37.29 -19.87 5.07
CA PHE A 85 36.53 -19.86 6.34
C PHE A 85 35.04 -19.51 6.15
N MET A 86 34.55 -19.49 4.92
CA MET A 86 33.17 -19.12 4.58
C MET A 86 32.51 -20.14 3.66
N THR A 87 31.18 -20.26 3.74
CA THR A 87 30.44 -21.02 2.74
C THR A 87 30.52 -20.32 1.38
N PRO A 88 30.49 -21.07 0.25
CA PRO A 88 30.52 -20.49 -1.08
C PRO A 88 29.43 -19.44 -1.32
N GLU A 89 28.21 -19.64 -0.79
CA GLU A 89 27.12 -18.67 -0.95
C GLU A 89 27.41 -17.36 -0.22
N LYS A 90 27.94 -17.43 1.01
CA LYS A 90 28.23 -16.25 1.82
C LYS A 90 29.42 -15.46 1.27
N TYR A 91 30.45 -16.16 0.80
CA TYR A 91 31.59 -15.53 0.12
C TYR A 91 31.14 -14.84 -1.17
N GLY A 92 30.33 -15.52 -1.99
CA GLY A 92 29.80 -14.96 -3.24
C GLY A 92 28.94 -13.71 -3.01
N GLN A 93 28.08 -13.73 -2.00
CA GLN A 93 27.24 -12.57 -1.66
C GLN A 93 28.08 -11.34 -1.25
N LEU A 94 29.04 -11.52 -0.35
CA LEU A 94 29.89 -10.41 0.12
C LEU A 94 30.82 -9.88 -0.98
N GLN A 95 31.29 -10.75 -1.86
CA GLN A 95 32.13 -10.38 -3.01
C GLN A 95 31.33 -9.57 -4.02
N GLU A 96 30.13 -10.02 -4.38
CA GLU A 96 29.25 -9.34 -5.33
C GLU A 96 28.78 -7.98 -4.81
N ASP A 97 28.52 -7.86 -3.51
CA ASP A 97 28.17 -6.59 -2.86
C ASP A 97 29.31 -5.55 -2.92
N GLY A 98 30.58 -6.00 -2.84
CA GLY A 98 31.74 -5.13 -3.05
C GLY A 98 31.95 -4.76 -4.51
N PHE A 99 31.75 -5.70 -5.44
CA PHE A 99 31.86 -5.45 -6.88
C PHE A 99 30.81 -4.44 -7.38
N ARG A 100 29.57 -4.51 -6.89
CA ARG A 100 28.53 -3.52 -7.23
C ARG A 100 28.90 -2.08 -6.85
N GLN A 101 29.68 -1.89 -5.78
CA GLN A 101 30.17 -0.56 -5.41
C GLN A 101 31.29 -0.06 -6.33
N ILE A 102 32.11 -0.96 -6.87
CA ILE A 102 33.11 -0.64 -7.88
C ILE A 102 32.42 -0.34 -9.22
N ASP A 103 31.40 -1.12 -9.60
CA ASP A 103 30.58 -0.90 -10.80
C ASP A 103 29.98 0.52 -10.80
N ALA A 104 29.39 0.94 -9.67
CA ALA A 104 28.80 2.28 -9.54
C ALA A 104 29.82 3.41 -9.75
N LEU A 105 31.09 3.19 -9.40
CA LEU A 105 32.17 4.15 -9.63
C LEU A 105 32.63 4.16 -11.09
N LEU A 106 32.83 2.97 -11.68
CA LEU A 106 33.32 2.81 -13.05
C LEU A 106 32.24 3.06 -14.11
N GLN A 107 30.97 3.14 -13.73
CA GLN A 107 29.91 3.68 -14.58
C GLN A 107 30.00 5.21 -14.75
N ASN A 108 30.82 5.91 -13.97
CA ASN A 108 31.08 7.33 -14.18
C ASN A 108 32.13 7.52 -15.28
N PRO A 109 31.75 8.05 -16.47
CA PRO A 109 32.64 8.13 -17.62
C PRO A 109 33.86 9.05 -17.41
N MET A 110 33.82 9.94 -16.41
CA MET A 110 34.95 10.81 -16.05
C MET A 110 35.95 10.14 -15.10
N MET A 111 35.52 9.13 -14.35
CA MET A 111 36.37 8.42 -13.39
C MET A 111 36.83 7.07 -13.93
N ALA A 112 36.05 6.44 -14.81
CA ALA A 112 36.36 5.10 -15.32
C ALA A 112 37.70 5.03 -16.05
N PRO A 113 38.02 5.89 -17.05
CA PRO A 113 39.28 5.79 -17.77
C PRO A 113 40.52 6.00 -16.86
N PRO A 114 40.58 7.03 -16.00
CA PRO A 114 41.70 7.21 -15.08
C PRO A 114 41.85 6.07 -14.07
N VAL A 115 40.75 5.54 -13.53
CA VAL A 115 40.80 4.43 -12.57
C VAL A 115 41.27 3.15 -13.24
N MET A 116 40.79 2.86 -14.45
CA MET A 116 41.22 1.71 -15.25
C MET A 116 42.70 1.78 -15.60
N GLU A 117 43.20 2.96 -15.96
CA GLU A 117 44.62 3.18 -16.27
C GLU A 117 45.53 3.02 -15.05
N ASN A 118 45.07 3.44 -13.87
CA ASN A 118 45.91 3.52 -12.67
C ASN A 118 45.75 2.37 -11.68
N LEU A 119 44.64 1.65 -11.72
CA LEU A 119 44.27 0.60 -10.76
C LEU A 119 43.72 -0.68 -11.44
N GLY A 120 43.76 -0.77 -12.78
CA GLY A 120 43.20 -1.91 -13.52
C GLY A 120 43.75 -3.28 -13.09
N GLU A 121 45.07 -3.41 -12.93
CA GLU A 121 45.69 -4.64 -12.43
C GLU A 121 45.26 -4.98 -11.00
N SER A 122 45.17 -3.97 -10.12
CA SER A 122 44.73 -4.16 -8.74
C SER A 122 43.27 -4.58 -8.62
N LEU A 123 42.44 -4.19 -9.59
CA LEU A 123 41.06 -4.67 -9.72
C LEU A 123 41.02 -6.14 -10.17
N LEU A 124 41.87 -6.53 -11.12
CA LEU A 124 41.98 -7.93 -11.55
C LEU A 124 42.46 -8.84 -10.42
N ASP A 125 43.41 -8.38 -9.60
CA ASP A 125 43.92 -9.13 -8.44
C ASP A 125 42.82 -9.50 -7.43
N ILE A 126 41.83 -8.62 -7.24
CA ILE A 126 40.69 -8.90 -6.35
C ILE A 126 39.57 -9.72 -7.04
N GLY A 127 39.83 -10.21 -8.26
CA GLY A 127 38.88 -10.98 -9.05
C GLY A 127 37.80 -10.13 -9.73
N TYR A 128 38.00 -8.82 -9.85
CA TYR A 128 37.10 -7.92 -10.56
C TYR A 128 37.62 -7.68 -11.97
N ASP A 129 36.95 -8.24 -12.99
CA ASP A 129 37.24 -7.96 -14.40
C ASP A 129 36.30 -6.85 -14.93
N PRO A 130 36.80 -5.61 -15.12
CA PRO A 130 35.97 -4.49 -15.55
C PRO A 130 35.41 -4.67 -16.97
N ARG A 131 36.13 -5.39 -17.86
CA ARG A 131 35.70 -5.59 -19.25
C ARG A 131 34.55 -6.57 -19.36
N GLN A 132 34.56 -7.61 -18.52
CA GLN A 132 33.45 -8.56 -18.44
C GLN A 132 32.21 -7.94 -17.80
N ARG A 133 32.40 -7.08 -16.78
CA ARG A 133 31.27 -6.54 -16.01
C ARG A 133 30.62 -5.31 -16.63
N LEU A 134 31.36 -4.46 -17.36
CA LEU A 134 30.87 -3.18 -17.86
C LEU A 134 30.88 -3.06 -19.40
N GLY A 135 31.43 -4.04 -20.11
CA GLY A 135 31.63 -3.98 -21.57
C GLY A 135 32.80 -3.07 -22.00
N PRO A 136 33.13 -2.96 -23.30
CA PRO A 136 34.20 -2.09 -23.76
C PRO A 136 33.83 -0.60 -23.55
N PRO A 137 34.80 0.27 -23.21
CA PRO A 137 34.52 1.67 -22.93
C PRO A 137 33.93 2.37 -24.17
N PRO A 138 32.94 3.27 -23.99
CA PRO A 138 32.31 3.99 -25.10
C PRO A 138 33.33 4.95 -25.72
N GLY A 139 33.77 4.65 -26.95
CA GLY A 139 34.73 5.48 -27.70
C GLY A 139 35.64 4.74 -28.70
N MET A 140 35.69 3.40 -28.69
CA MET A 140 36.47 2.60 -29.65
C MET A 140 35.61 1.63 -30.46
N GLN A 141 34.60 2.12 -31.18
CA GLN A 141 33.93 1.35 -32.22
C GLN A 141 34.24 1.97 -33.59
N ARG A 142 34.96 1.22 -34.45
CA ARG A 142 35.16 1.60 -35.86
C ARG A 142 33.80 1.58 -36.58
N PRO A 143 33.56 2.48 -37.55
CA PRO A 143 32.31 2.49 -38.28
C PRO A 143 32.22 1.25 -39.18
N PRO A 144 31.05 0.58 -39.28
CA PRO A 144 30.87 -0.50 -40.24
C PRO A 144 30.57 0.04 -41.63
N GLU A 145 31.09 -0.65 -42.66
CA GLU A 145 30.77 -0.46 -44.07
C GLU A 145 29.31 -0.81 -44.40
N PRO A 146 28.76 -0.26 -45.51
CA PRO A 146 27.34 -0.41 -45.82
C PRO A 146 27.06 -1.78 -46.44
N VAL A 147 26.08 -2.49 -45.88
CA VAL A 147 25.49 -3.68 -46.53
C VAL A 147 24.01 -3.42 -46.77
N GLN A 148 23.61 -3.78 -47.99
CA GLN A 148 22.36 -3.52 -48.69
C GLN A 148 21.10 -4.09 -48.00
N GLU A 149 20.02 -3.32 -48.04
CA GLU A 149 18.66 -3.78 -47.71
C GLU A 149 18.10 -4.70 -48.81
N PRO A 150 17.34 -5.76 -48.44
CA PRO A 150 16.27 -6.29 -49.28
C PRO A 150 14.89 -5.76 -48.83
N ALA A 151 14.04 -5.55 -49.84
CA ALA A 151 12.76 -4.85 -49.86
C ALA A 151 11.62 -5.48 -49.02
N PRO A 152 10.52 -4.74 -48.76
CA PRO A 152 9.58 -5.01 -47.68
C PRO A 152 8.41 -5.91 -48.10
N ALA A 153 7.99 -6.80 -47.19
CA ALA A 153 6.67 -7.45 -47.24
C ALA A 153 5.77 -6.89 -46.13
N ALA A 154 4.77 -6.12 -46.58
CA ALA A 154 3.52 -5.70 -45.95
C ALA A 154 3.36 -5.89 -44.42
N ARG A 155 3.36 -4.77 -43.69
CA ARG A 155 2.53 -4.61 -42.47
C ARG A 155 1.53 -3.49 -42.69
N ALA A 156 0.27 -3.83 -42.48
CA ALA A 156 -0.88 -2.93 -42.57
C ALA A 156 -0.74 -1.70 -41.64
N PRO A 157 -1.34 -0.55 -41.98
CA PRO A 157 -1.24 0.65 -41.17
C PRO A 157 -2.10 0.49 -39.92
N PHE A 158 -1.47 0.38 -38.75
CA PHE A 158 -2.21 0.49 -37.49
C PHE A 158 -2.47 1.97 -37.19
N ARG A 159 -3.67 2.45 -37.56
CA ARG A 159 -4.31 3.60 -36.92
C ARG A 159 -4.81 3.16 -35.53
N GLY A 160 -3.94 3.24 -34.53
CA GLY A 160 -4.32 3.17 -33.12
C GLY A 160 -4.25 4.56 -32.50
N SER A 161 -5.40 5.12 -32.16
CA SER A 161 -5.62 6.50 -31.70
C SER A 161 -4.84 6.90 -30.44
N ASP A 162 -4.47 8.19 -30.37
CA ASP A 162 -4.00 8.94 -29.19
C ASP A 162 -4.86 8.82 -27.91
N ALA A 163 -6.04 8.20 -28.00
CA ALA A 163 -6.97 7.99 -26.89
C ALA A 163 -6.51 6.93 -25.88
N GLY A 164 -5.78 5.90 -26.31
CA GLY A 164 -5.22 4.89 -25.39
C GLY A 164 -3.99 5.39 -24.61
N ARG A 165 -3.24 6.33 -25.19
CA ARG A 165 -1.99 6.90 -24.66
C ARG A 165 -2.23 7.73 -23.39
N LYS A 166 -3.30 8.53 -23.35
CA LYS A 166 -3.71 9.32 -22.17
C LYS A 166 -4.39 8.48 -21.07
N GLY A 167 -4.79 7.25 -21.39
CA GLY A 167 -5.53 6.38 -20.48
C GLY A 167 -4.70 5.88 -19.31
N SER A 168 -3.54 5.26 -19.56
CA SER A 168 -2.77 4.62 -18.48
C SER A 168 -2.11 5.61 -17.52
N VAL A 169 -1.65 6.78 -17.99
CA VAL A 169 -1.14 7.84 -17.10
C VAL A 169 -2.27 8.43 -16.24
N ALA A 170 -3.44 8.71 -16.82
CA ALA A 170 -4.59 9.21 -16.07
C ALA A 170 -5.10 8.17 -15.05
N LYS A 171 -5.13 6.89 -15.43
CA LYS A 171 -5.48 5.79 -14.53
C LYS A 171 -4.47 5.60 -13.41
N ALA A 172 -3.17 5.68 -13.69
CA ALA A 172 -2.14 5.62 -12.66
C ALA A 172 -2.27 6.79 -11.67
N GLN A 173 -2.62 7.98 -12.17
CA GLN A 173 -2.88 9.14 -11.33
C GLN A 173 -4.16 9.00 -10.50
N GLU A 174 -5.24 8.49 -11.09
CA GLU A 174 -6.50 8.18 -10.39
C GLU A 174 -6.29 7.09 -9.34
N ALA A 175 -5.49 6.06 -9.64
CA ALA A 175 -5.12 5.01 -8.71
C ALA A 175 -4.28 5.54 -7.54
N LEU A 176 -3.33 6.46 -7.77
CA LEU A 176 -2.64 7.17 -6.69
C LEU A 176 -3.58 8.02 -5.83
N GLN A 177 -4.56 8.67 -6.45
CA GLN A 177 -5.56 9.50 -5.75
C GLN A 177 -6.52 8.66 -4.90
N THR A 178 -6.88 7.48 -5.38
CA THR A 178 -7.78 6.53 -4.71
C THR A 178 -7.04 5.61 -3.73
N GLY A 179 -5.71 5.68 -3.70
CA GLY A 179 -4.84 4.93 -2.78
C GLY A 179 -4.49 3.51 -3.25
N ASP A 180 -4.90 3.11 -4.46
CA ASP A 180 -4.57 1.83 -5.07
C ASP A 180 -3.16 1.90 -5.69
N TYR A 181 -2.15 1.78 -4.82
CA TYR A 181 -0.75 1.93 -5.22
C TYR A 181 -0.25 0.77 -6.10
N GLU A 182 -0.86 -0.42 -6.01
CA GLU A 182 -0.54 -1.56 -6.87
C GLU A 182 -1.07 -1.33 -8.29
N ALA A 183 -2.32 -0.88 -8.43
CA ALA A 183 -2.84 -0.48 -9.74
C ALA A 183 -2.12 0.75 -10.30
N ALA A 184 -1.73 1.69 -9.42
CA ALA A 184 -0.94 2.85 -9.82
C ALA A 184 0.44 2.44 -10.36
N GLU A 185 1.14 1.53 -9.69
CA GLU A 185 2.41 0.99 -10.17
C GLU A 185 2.20 0.25 -11.49
N ALA A 186 1.20 -0.63 -11.58
CA ALA A 186 0.95 -1.45 -12.75
C ALA A 186 0.58 -0.61 -13.99
N GLU A 187 -0.30 0.38 -13.86
CA GLU A 187 -0.69 1.27 -14.96
C GLU A 187 0.45 2.24 -15.32
N ALA A 188 1.21 2.72 -14.33
CA ALA A 188 2.37 3.57 -14.59
C ALA A 188 3.51 2.78 -15.26
N ARG A 189 3.76 1.53 -14.85
CA ARG A 189 4.70 0.60 -15.47
C ARG A 189 4.30 0.28 -16.90
N LEU A 190 3.02 -0.01 -17.13
CA LEU A 190 2.50 -0.25 -18.47
C LEU A 190 2.69 0.97 -19.39
N ALA A 191 2.54 2.18 -18.85
CA ALA A 191 2.81 3.41 -19.57
C ALA A 191 4.31 3.60 -19.86
N VAL A 192 5.19 3.32 -18.88
CA VAL A 192 6.66 3.36 -19.04
C VAL A 192 7.16 2.33 -20.07
N GLU A 193 6.67 1.09 -20.01
CA GLU A 193 7.07 0.00 -20.92
C GLU A 193 6.65 0.28 -22.36
N LYS A 194 5.45 0.81 -22.57
CA LYS A 194 4.95 1.16 -23.91
C LYS A 194 5.63 2.41 -24.46
N HIS A 195 5.98 3.38 -23.60
CA HIS A 195 6.54 4.66 -24.00
C HIS A 195 7.70 5.08 -23.06
N PRO A 196 8.91 4.50 -23.22
CA PRO A 196 10.05 4.76 -22.33
C PRO A 196 10.60 6.19 -22.33
N LYS A 197 10.11 7.05 -23.24
CA LYS A 197 10.47 8.48 -23.33
C LYS A 197 9.42 9.40 -22.68
N GLU A 198 8.33 8.84 -22.13
CA GLU A 198 7.23 9.60 -21.54
C GLU A 198 7.48 9.88 -20.06
N LEU A 199 8.08 11.05 -19.78
CA LEU A 199 8.53 11.47 -18.43
C LEU A 199 7.40 11.60 -17.40
N GLN A 200 6.11 11.54 -17.79
CA GLN A 200 4.97 11.71 -16.89
C GLN A 200 4.59 10.44 -16.12
N ALA A 201 4.87 9.25 -16.68
CA ALA A 201 4.53 7.97 -16.06
C ALA A 201 5.52 7.57 -14.95
N HIS A 202 6.78 7.93 -15.12
CA HIS A 202 7.84 7.57 -14.18
C HIS A 202 7.69 8.21 -12.78
N PRO A 203 7.32 9.50 -12.60
CA PRO A 203 7.03 10.07 -11.28
C PRO A 203 5.86 9.37 -10.57
N LEU A 204 4.82 8.98 -11.32
CA LEU A 204 3.67 8.26 -10.79
C LEU A 204 4.08 6.87 -10.29
N ARG A 205 4.87 6.16 -11.11
CA ARG A 205 5.41 4.84 -10.75
C ARG A 205 6.34 4.91 -9.55
N ALA A 206 7.25 5.89 -9.51
CA ALA A 206 8.16 6.08 -8.41
C ALA A 206 7.43 6.40 -7.09
N MET A 207 6.37 7.20 -7.16
CA MET A 207 5.50 7.47 -6.01
C MET A 207 4.77 6.21 -5.54
N ALA A 208 4.21 5.43 -6.48
CA ALA A 208 3.55 4.17 -6.17
C ALA A 208 4.50 3.17 -5.50
N LEU A 209 5.70 2.96 -6.07
CA LEU A 209 6.75 2.11 -5.52
C LEU A 209 7.18 2.57 -4.12
N ALA A 210 7.32 3.89 -3.89
CA ALA A 210 7.67 4.43 -2.59
C ALA A 210 6.59 4.15 -1.54
N LEU A 211 5.32 4.29 -1.90
CA LEU A 211 4.17 4.03 -1.03
C LEU A 211 3.92 2.54 -0.78
N LEU A 212 4.33 1.67 -1.71
CA LEU A 212 4.39 0.21 -1.54
C LEU A 212 5.61 -0.26 -0.74
N GLY A 213 6.54 0.64 -0.39
CA GLY A 213 7.75 0.31 0.38
C GLY A 213 8.93 -0.18 -0.46
N HIS A 214 8.82 -0.20 -1.79
CA HIS A 214 9.88 -0.52 -2.75
C HIS A 214 10.80 0.69 -2.96
N ARG A 215 11.52 1.07 -1.91
CA ARG A 215 12.26 2.35 -1.83
C ARG A 215 13.42 2.44 -2.81
N ASP A 216 14.14 1.34 -3.03
CA ASP A 216 15.29 1.30 -3.92
C ASP A 216 14.85 1.36 -5.39
N GLU A 217 13.75 0.69 -5.73
CA GLU A 217 13.13 0.75 -7.05
C GLU A 217 12.54 2.13 -7.33
N ALA A 218 11.86 2.73 -6.33
CA ALA A 218 11.36 4.10 -6.42
C ALA A 218 12.50 5.10 -6.69
N ALA A 219 13.62 5.00 -5.95
CA ALA A 219 14.78 5.87 -6.15
C ALA A 219 15.41 5.68 -7.53
N ALA A 220 15.56 4.44 -8.00
CA ALA A 220 16.09 4.14 -9.33
C ALA A 220 15.19 4.68 -10.47
N GLU A 221 13.87 4.61 -10.29
CA GLU A 221 12.91 5.16 -11.24
C GLU A 221 13.01 6.71 -11.30
N MET A 222 13.14 7.38 -10.15
CA MET A 222 13.36 8.83 -10.09
C MET A 222 14.69 9.25 -10.71
N ASP A 223 15.77 8.52 -10.45
CA ASP A 223 17.10 8.79 -11.03
C ASP A 223 17.12 8.64 -12.55
N THR A 224 16.25 7.79 -13.11
CA THR A 224 16.12 7.64 -14.56
C THR A 224 15.51 8.88 -15.20
N VAL A 225 14.52 9.49 -14.58
CA VAL A 225 13.88 10.72 -15.07
C VAL A 225 14.75 11.94 -14.79
N LEU A 226 15.38 12.05 -13.63
CA LEU A 226 16.28 13.16 -13.29
C LEU A 226 17.53 13.18 -14.17
N ARG A 227 17.94 12.05 -14.77
CA ARG A 227 18.97 12.03 -15.81
C ARG A 227 18.54 12.71 -17.11
N LEU A 228 17.24 12.67 -17.42
CA LEU A 228 16.65 13.24 -18.63
C LEU A 228 16.16 14.68 -18.41
N ASP A 229 15.63 14.97 -17.22
CA ASP A 229 15.18 16.30 -16.77
C ASP A 229 15.68 16.59 -15.35
N PRO A 230 16.94 17.03 -15.19
CA PRO A 230 17.55 17.28 -13.87
C PRO A 230 16.90 18.40 -13.07
N LYS A 231 16.06 19.23 -13.71
CA LYS A 231 15.38 20.37 -13.07
C LYS A 231 13.92 20.07 -12.75
N ASN A 232 13.49 18.82 -12.82
CA ASN A 232 12.12 18.43 -12.52
C ASN A 232 11.80 18.61 -11.04
N THR A 233 11.19 19.74 -10.69
CA THR A 233 10.95 20.18 -9.31
C THR A 233 10.03 19.25 -8.54
N HIS A 234 9.01 18.71 -9.22
CA HIS A 234 8.06 17.76 -8.64
C HIS A 234 8.74 16.44 -8.27
N LEU A 235 9.64 15.96 -9.13
CA LEU A 235 10.37 14.71 -8.89
C LEU A 235 11.46 14.86 -7.83
N LEU A 236 12.15 16.01 -7.80
CA LEU A 236 13.10 16.35 -6.74
C LEU A 236 12.39 16.45 -5.37
N ALA A 237 11.18 17.00 -5.34
CA ALA A 237 10.35 17.06 -4.13
C ALA A 237 9.85 15.65 -3.70
N ALA A 238 9.45 14.82 -4.66
CA ALA A 238 9.07 13.42 -4.41
C ALA A 238 10.27 12.58 -3.92
N ARG A 239 11.47 12.81 -4.47
CA ARG A 239 12.72 12.18 -4.02
C ARG A 239 13.02 12.52 -2.57
N ALA A 240 12.88 13.79 -2.18
CA ALA A 240 13.04 14.19 -0.79
C ALA A 240 12.07 13.46 0.16
N PHE A 241 10.84 13.19 -0.28
CA PHE A 241 9.90 12.36 0.47
C PHE A 241 10.40 10.91 0.62
N VAL A 242 10.83 10.26 -0.46
CA VAL A 242 11.35 8.88 -0.42
C VAL A 242 12.58 8.77 0.48
N GLU A 243 13.47 9.74 0.41
CA GLU A 243 14.67 9.82 1.25
C GLU A 243 14.32 10.01 2.73
N ASN A 244 13.32 10.85 3.04
CA ASN A 244 12.79 11.00 4.40
C ASN A 244 12.22 9.69 4.95
N GLN A 245 11.43 8.96 4.15
CA GLN A 245 10.91 7.63 4.53
C GLN A 245 12.04 6.59 4.69
N GLY A 246 13.11 6.73 3.91
CA GLY A 246 14.32 5.91 4.00
C GLY A 246 15.26 6.29 5.14
N LYS A 247 14.89 7.22 6.03
CA LYS A 247 15.75 7.77 7.10
C LYS A 247 17.01 8.48 6.59
N ARG A 248 17.05 8.86 5.32
CA ARG A 248 18.13 9.61 4.66
C ARG A 248 17.85 11.12 4.70
N HIS A 249 17.63 11.66 5.89
CA HIS A 249 17.13 13.03 6.09
C HIS A 249 18.07 14.11 5.52
N ARG A 250 19.39 13.92 5.56
CA ARG A 250 20.36 14.86 4.94
C ARG A 250 20.35 14.84 3.41
N GLU A 251 19.98 13.72 2.80
CA GLU A 251 19.73 13.66 1.35
C GLU A 251 18.42 14.37 1.03
N ALA A 252 17.38 14.12 1.83
CA ALA A 252 16.07 14.75 1.66
C ALA A 252 16.13 16.28 1.73
N VAL A 253 16.93 16.87 2.63
CA VAL A 253 17.16 18.33 2.66
C VAL A 253 17.73 18.82 1.33
N ARG A 254 18.75 18.14 0.79
CA ARG A 254 19.40 18.54 -0.48
C ARG A 254 18.46 18.41 -1.66
N SER A 255 17.73 17.29 -1.79
CA SER A 255 16.78 17.12 -2.88
C SER A 255 15.61 18.11 -2.80
N ALA A 256 15.18 18.47 -1.59
CA ALA A 256 14.19 19.53 -1.40
C ALA A 256 14.75 20.92 -1.74
N GLU A 257 16.01 21.22 -1.42
CA GLU A 257 16.68 22.47 -1.81
C GLU A 257 16.85 22.59 -3.32
N GLU A 258 17.22 21.51 -3.99
CA GLU A 258 17.32 21.46 -5.45
C GLU A 258 15.95 21.70 -6.10
N ALA A 259 14.87 21.14 -5.54
CA ALA A 259 13.51 21.43 -5.97
C ALA A 259 13.14 22.91 -5.80
N LEU A 260 13.48 23.50 -4.66
CA LEU A 260 13.17 24.89 -4.31
C LEU A 260 14.01 25.92 -5.06
N ALA A 261 15.25 25.56 -5.44
CA ALA A 261 16.10 26.39 -6.29
C ALA A 261 15.54 26.52 -7.71
N ALA A 262 14.82 25.50 -8.19
CA ALA A 262 14.17 25.50 -9.49
C ALA A 262 12.73 26.05 -9.43
N GLU A 263 11.98 25.79 -8.36
CA GLU A 263 10.62 26.30 -8.13
C GLU A 263 10.41 26.65 -6.66
N SER A 264 10.65 27.91 -6.33
CA SER A 264 10.57 28.41 -4.95
C SER A 264 9.16 28.39 -4.34
N ASP A 265 8.12 28.21 -5.15
CA ASP A 265 6.71 28.14 -4.71
C ASP A 265 6.19 26.72 -4.43
N ASN A 266 7.05 25.71 -4.50
CA ASN A 266 6.67 24.33 -4.22
C ASN A 266 6.48 24.08 -2.70
N ALA A 267 5.23 24.16 -2.23
CA ALA A 267 4.88 23.96 -0.82
C ALA A 267 5.24 22.56 -0.28
N PHE A 268 5.17 21.52 -1.12
CA PHE A 268 5.53 20.15 -0.77
C PHE A 268 7.03 20.02 -0.52
N ALA A 269 7.87 20.63 -1.35
CA ALA A 269 9.32 20.65 -1.16
C ALA A 269 9.72 21.40 0.13
N TRP A 270 9.08 22.54 0.41
CA TRP A 270 9.24 23.24 1.70
C TRP A 270 8.88 22.32 2.89
N TYR A 271 7.78 21.60 2.81
CA TYR A 271 7.42 20.64 3.86
C TYR A 271 8.46 19.52 4.02
N GLN A 272 8.89 18.88 2.92
CA GLN A 272 9.86 17.78 3.01
C GLN A 272 11.20 18.21 3.60
N LYS A 273 11.64 19.43 3.27
CA LYS A 273 12.80 20.06 3.90
C LYS A 273 12.57 20.28 5.39
N SER A 274 11.40 20.80 5.79
CA SER A 274 11.06 21.05 7.19
C SER A 274 11.04 19.77 8.02
N PHE A 275 10.39 18.72 7.51
CA PHE A 275 10.36 17.40 8.16
C PHE A 275 11.79 16.86 8.38
N ALA A 276 12.63 16.93 7.36
CA ALA A 276 14.00 16.44 7.44
C ALA A 276 14.83 17.20 8.49
N LEU A 277 14.71 18.53 8.52
CA LEU A 277 15.37 19.39 9.50
C LEU A 277 14.87 19.13 10.93
N GLY A 278 13.56 18.92 11.11
CA GLY A 278 12.99 18.60 12.42
C GLY A 278 13.47 17.26 12.96
N VAL A 279 13.65 16.25 12.11
CA VAL A 279 14.24 14.96 12.52
C VAL A 279 15.75 15.06 12.80
N LEU A 280 16.46 15.99 12.15
CA LEU A 280 17.88 16.25 12.39
C LEU A 280 18.15 17.10 13.65
N GLY A 281 17.12 17.60 14.33
CA GLY A 281 17.25 18.47 15.51
C GLY A 281 17.47 19.95 15.16
N GLU A 282 17.32 20.34 13.90
CA GLU A 282 17.47 21.73 13.44
C GLU A 282 16.15 22.49 13.59
N ARG A 283 15.74 22.73 14.85
CA ARG A 283 14.41 23.26 15.20
C ARG A 283 14.07 24.59 14.52
N ASP A 284 14.96 25.57 14.59
CA ASP A 284 14.70 26.91 14.05
C ASP A 284 14.52 26.88 12.54
N ASP A 285 15.38 26.13 11.84
CA ASP A 285 15.28 25.94 10.40
C ASP A 285 14.06 25.10 10.01
N CYS A 286 13.69 24.11 10.79
CA CYS A 286 12.45 23.37 10.66
C CYS A 286 11.24 24.30 10.69
N LEU A 287 11.12 25.17 11.70
CA LEU A 287 9.99 26.10 11.86
C LEU A 287 9.96 27.18 10.77
N ARG A 288 11.12 27.74 10.40
CA ARG A 288 11.25 28.70 9.28
C ARG A 288 10.74 28.07 7.98
N THR A 289 11.20 26.86 7.69
CA THR A 289 10.86 26.12 6.47
C THR A 289 9.39 25.68 6.47
N LEU A 290 8.84 25.29 7.63
CA LEU A 290 7.43 24.94 7.79
C LEU A 290 6.50 26.14 7.59
N ASN A 291 6.90 27.32 8.09
CA ASN A 291 6.18 28.57 7.84
C ASN A 291 6.12 28.89 6.34
N HIS A 292 7.23 28.66 5.62
CA HIS A 292 7.26 28.82 4.16
C HIS A 292 6.32 27.85 3.43
N ALA A 293 6.14 26.63 3.93
CA ALA A 293 5.13 25.70 3.43
C ALA A 293 3.71 26.18 3.76
N ALA A 294 3.46 26.61 5.01
CA ALA A 294 2.16 27.09 5.50
C ALA A 294 1.68 28.38 4.83
N LYS A 295 2.58 29.30 4.44
CA LYS A 295 2.20 30.50 3.68
C LYS A 295 1.74 30.19 2.26
N ARG A 296 2.26 29.12 1.66
CA ARG A 296 1.97 28.73 0.26
C ARG A 296 0.77 27.81 0.16
N ASP A 297 0.60 26.94 1.14
CA ASP A 297 -0.57 26.07 1.27
C ASP A 297 -1.10 26.08 2.71
N PRO A 298 -1.82 27.14 3.11
CA PRO A 298 -2.34 27.29 4.47
C PRO A 298 -3.32 26.19 4.85
N ALA A 299 -4.14 25.73 3.90
CA ALA A 299 -5.11 24.67 4.13
C ALA A 299 -4.43 23.36 4.59
N ARG A 300 -3.21 23.08 4.08
CA ARG A 300 -2.46 21.87 4.41
C ARG A 300 -1.53 22.01 5.61
N PHE A 301 -0.76 23.10 5.68
CA PHE A 301 0.37 23.17 6.62
C PHE A 301 0.18 24.16 7.77
N LYS A 302 -0.86 25.02 7.76
CA LYS A 302 -1.06 26.01 8.83
C LYS A 302 -1.27 25.35 10.20
N ALA A 303 -2.18 24.39 10.29
CA ALA A 303 -2.46 23.69 11.56
C ALA A 303 -1.23 22.94 12.10
N LEU A 304 -0.37 22.43 11.21
CA LEU A 304 0.87 21.77 11.58
C LEU A 304 1.93 22.78 12.03
N PHE A 305 2.04 23.92 11.34
CA PHE A 305 2.92 25.01 11.74
C PHE A 305 2.55 25.56 13.11
N ASP A 306 1.26 25.84 13.35
CA ASP A 306 0.76 26.36 14.63
C ASP A 306 1.07 25.36 15.77
N ALA A 307 0.88 24.05 15.55
CA ALA A 307 1.21 23.01 16.52
C ALA A 307 2.73 22.87 16.75
N ALA A 308 3.54 22.93 15.69
CA ALA A 308 4.99 22.85 15.77
C ALA A 308 5.60 24.05 16.50
N GLN A 309 5.02 25.24 16.31
CA GLN A 309 5.43 26.46 17.01
C GLN A 309 5.10 26.40 18.51
N ALA A 310 3.94 25.83 18.88
CA ALA A 310 3.51 25.69 20.26
C ALA A 310 4.30 24.62 21.05
N THR A 311 4.95 23.69 20.36
CA THR A 311 5.70 22.60 20.99
C THR A 311 7.10 23.07 21.34
N THR A 312 7.54 22.99 22.60
CA THR A 312 8.90 23.40 23.03
C THR A 312 9.89 22.24 23.11
N ASP A 313 9.40 21.01 23.24
CA ASP A 313 10.24 19.81 23.32
C ASP A 313 10.62 19.29 21.92
N GLU A 314 11.90 18.96 21.71
CA GLU A 314 12.40 18.47 20.42
C GLU A 314 11.90 17.05 20.10
N GLY A 315 11.70 16.21 21.12
CA GLY A 315 11.14 14.88 20.98
C GLY A 315 9.67 14.93 20.58
N GLU A 316 8.89 15.80 21.20
CA GLU A 316 7.49 16.06 20.84
C GLU A 316 7.36 16.69 19.45
N LEU A 317 8.23 17.64 19.08
CA LEU A 317 8.23 18.21 17.73
C LEU A 317 8.54 17.13 16.69
N ARG A 318 9.54 16.30 16.94
CA ARG A 318 9.88 15.17 16.09
C ARG A 318 8.71 14.18 15.98
N ASN A 319 8.05 13.86 17.09
CA ASN A 319 6.87 12.99 17.10
C ASN A 319 5.69 13.62 16.34
N LEU A 320 5.45 14.92 16.50
CA LEU A 320 4.41 15.67 15.78
C LEU A 320 4.63 15.62 14.26
N LEU A 321 5.87 15.78 13.81
CA LEU A 321 6.25 15.67 12.40
C LEU A 321 6.12 14.23 11.88
N LEU A 322 6.40 13.23 12.71
CA LEU A 322 6.28 11.80 12.39
C LEU A 322 4.82 11.29 12.41
N GLN A 323 3.92 11.94 13.16
CA GLN A 323 2.52 11.53 13.36
C GLN A 323 1.55 12.05 12.28
N ARG A 324 1.98 12.89 11.33
CA ARG A 324 1.13 13.37 10.23
C ARG A 324 1.64 12.94 8.85
N PRO A 325 0.85 12.18 8.07
CA PRO A 325 1.18 11.84 6.69
C PRO A 325 0.88 12.98 5.70
N MET A 326 1.59 12.93 4.58
CA MET A 326 1.54 13.84 3.44
C MET A 326 0.24 13.77 2.61
N PRO A 327 -0.05 14.81 1.78
CA PRO A 327 -1.36 15.08 1.20
C PRO A 327 -1.70 14.26 -0.07
N GLU A 328 -3.00 14.20 -0.34
CA GLU A 328 -3.65 13.78 -1.58
C GLU A 328 -2.90 14.22 -2.85
N ALA A 329 -2.81 13.33 -3.84
CA ALA A 329 -2.22 13.60 -5.15
C ALA A 329 -3.03 14.63 -5.96
N SER A 330 -2.86 15.92 -5.68
CA SER A 330 -3.20 16.98 -6.64
C SER A 330 -2.24 16.93 -7.83
N PRO A 331 -2.71 17.27 -9.05
CA PRO A 331 -2.13 16.77 -10.30
C PRO A 331 -0.66 17.14 -10.44
N LEU A 332 0.17 16.15 -10.79
CA LEU A 332 1.58 16.27 -11.18
C LEU A 332 1.77 17.02 -12.51
N VAL A 333 0.79 17.84 -12.88
CA VAL A 333 0.78 18.66 -14.09
C VAL A 333 0.65 20.10 -13.63
N SER A 334 1.74 20.86 -13.75
CA SER A 334 1.61 22.29 -13.94
C SER A 334 0.73 22.51 -15.18
N GLN A 335 -0.56 22.78 -14.97
CA GLN A 335 -1.27 23.55 -15.98
C GLN A 335 -0.52 24.87 -16.04
N ARG A 336 0.27 25.07 -17.10
CA ARG A 336 0.62 26.41 -17.56
C ARG A 336 -0.65 27.23 -17.41
N ARG A 337 -0.65 28.21 -16.50
CA ARG A 337 -1.71 29.21 -16.40
C ARG A 337 -1.89 29.79 -17.81
N LYS A 338 -2.88 29.32 -18.56
CA LYS A 338 -3.33 30.05 -19.74
C LYS A 338 -3.97 31.30 -19.17
N GLY A 339 -3.40 32.45 -19.51
CA GLY A 339 -3.94 33.74 -19.10
C GLY A 339 -5.43 33.87 -19.44
N PRO A 340 -6.11 34.87 -18.87
CA PRO A 340 -7.58 35.00 -18.90
C PRO A 340 -8.21 34.88 -20.29
N LEU A 341 -7.49 35.15 -21.38
CA LEU A 341 -7.96 34.93 -22.76
C LEU A 341 -8.33 33.47 -23.09
N GLY A 342 -7.64 32.47 -22.54
CA GLY A 342 -7.87 31.06 -22.88
C GLY A 342 -9.14 30.46 -22.27
N LEU A 343 -9.50 30.91 -21.07
CA LEU A 343 -10.74 30.50 -20.38
C LEU A 343 -11.97 31.16 -21.01
N PHE A 344 -11.85 32.42 -21.45
CA PHE A 344 -12.91 33.11 -22.19
C PHE A 344 -13.22 32.46 -23.54
N LEU A 345 -12.20 32.03 -24.29
CA LEU A 345 -12.41 31.33 -25.57
C LEU A 345 -13.04 29.94 -25.39
N LEU A 346 -12.66 29.21 -24.34
CA LEU A 346 -13.23 27.89 -24.04
C LEU A 346 -14.69 28.00 -23.58
N LEU A 347 -15.01 28.98 -22.72
CA LEU A 347 -16.39 29.26 -22.29
C LEU A 347 -17.26 29.76 -23.43
N ALA A 348 -16.74 30.57 -24.35
CA ALA A 348 -17.47 31.05 -25.52
C ALA A 348 -17.83 29.90 -26.50
N VAL A 349 -16.92 28.94 -26.70
CA VAL A 349 -17.15 27.77 -27.57
C VAL A 349 -18.13 26.77 -26.93
N LEU A 350 -18.11 26.62 -25.60
CA LEU A 350 -19.05 25.73 -24.89
C LEU A 350 -20.44 26.36 -24.67
N ALA A 351 -20.54 27.68 -24.58
CA ALA A 351 -21.82 28.38 -24.43
C ALA A 351 -22.59 28.54 -25.75
N ALA A 352 -21.91 28.57 -26.90
CA ALA A 352 -22.53 28.71 -28.22
C ALA A 352 -23.65 27.67 -28.51
N PRO A 353 -23.48 26.36 -28.27
CA PRO A 353 -24.57 25.40 -28.46
C PRO A 353 -25.70 25.56 -27.44
N PHE A 354 -25.42 25.98 -26.21
CA PHE A 354 -26.44 26.22 -25.18
C PHE A 354 -27.29 27.47 -25.45
N VAL A 355 -26.67 28.55 -25.97
CA VAL A 355 -27.38 29.76 -26.40
C VAL A 355 -28.25 29.46 -27.63
N LEU A 356 -27.78 28.60 -28.55
CA LEU A 356 -28.58 28.15 -29.69
C LEU A 356 -29.76 27.26 -29.27
N LEU A 357 -29.55 26.35 -28.31
CA LEU A 357 -30.58 25.46 -27.77
C LEU A 357 -31.63 26.23 -26.95
N TYR A 358 -31.19 27.23 -26.17
CA TYR A 358 -32.05 28.13 -25.40
C TYR A 358 -32.88 29.03 -26.32
N ARG A 359 -32.28 29.57 -27.39
CA ARG A 359 -33.01 30.34 -28.43
C ARG A 359 -34.01 29.48 -29.21
N ARG A 360 -33.72 28.20 -29.46
CA ARG A 360 -34.67 27.24 -30.05
C ARG A 360 -35.81 26.87 -29.10
N ARG A 361 -35.52 26.62 -27.81
CA ARG A 361 -36.54 26.33 -26.80
C ARG A 361 -37.47 27.50 -26.53
N LYS A 362 -36.95 28.74 -26.54
CA LYS A 362 -37.79 29.94 -26.37
C LYS A 362 -38.77 30.16 -27.52
N LYS A 363 -38.40 29.81 -28.77
CA LYS A 363 -39.30 29.84 -29.94
C LYS A 363 -40.41 28.78 -29.90
N ILE A 364 -40.15 27.62 -29.28
CA ILE A 364 -41.16 26.56 -29.10
C ILE A 364 -42.10 26.92 -27.94
N ALA A 365 -41.57 27.47 -26.85
CA ALA A 365 -42.37 27.93 -25.72
C ALA A 365 -43.29 29.11 -26.08
N THR A 366 -42.83 30.06 -26.91
CA THR A 366 -43.70 31.14 -27.43
C THR A 366 -44.67 30.70 -28.53
N TRP A 367 -44.50 29.50 -29.09
CA TRP A 367 -45.47 28.90 -30.02
C TRP A 367 -46.60 28.19 -29.25
N ILE A 368 -46.27 27.48 -28.17
CA ILE A 368 -47.25 26.76 -27.32
C ILE A 368 -48.16 27.73 -26.54
N VAL A 369 -47.62 28.86 -26.07
CA VAL A 369 -48.41 29.90 -25.37
C VAL A 369 -49.33 30.69 -26.33
N ARG A 370 -49.13 30.59 -27.65
CA ARG A 370 -49.92 31.32 -28.67
C ARG A 370 -51.09 30.51 -29.24
N GLN A 371 -51.22 29.23 -28.88
CA GLN A 371 -52.24 28.30 -29.41
C GLN A 371 -53.42 28.02 -28.44
N GLY A 372 -53.52 28.74 -27.32
CA GLY A 372 -54.78 28.89 -26.58
C GLY A 372 -55.57 27.60 -26.31
N LEU A 373 -54.93 26.59 -25.71
CA LEU A 373 -55.64 25.44 -25.13
C LEU A 373 -55.55 25.54 -23.61
N GLY A 374 -56.69 25.90 -23.04
CA GLY A 374 -56.87 26.28 -21.64
C GLY A 374 -57.17 25.14 -20.68
N GLU A 375 -57.19 25.57 -19.42
CA GLU A 375 -57.80 25.04 -18.20
C GLU A 375 -58.78 23.86 -18.31
N ALA A 376 -58.61 22.87 -17.42
CA ALA A 376 -59.73 22.26 -16.69
C ALA A 376 -59.27 21.46 -15.44
N ALA A 377 -59.79 21.91 -14.29
CA ALA A 377 -60.35 21.15 -13.18
C ALA A 377 -59.55 20.05 -12.43
N ALA A 378 -59.43 20.28 -11.12
CA ALA A 378 -59.13 19.31 -10.08
C ALA A 378 -60.27 18.30 -9.88
N THR A 379 -59.95 17.03 -9.61
CA THR A 379 -60.74 15.99 -8.89
C THR A 379 -59.84 14.76 -8.63
N PRO A 380 -60.22 13.82 -7.73
CA PRO A 380 -59.36 13.35 -6.65
C PRO A 380 -58.51 12.10 -6.95
N VAL A 381 -57.52 11.91 -6.08
CA VAL A 381 -56.58 10.77 -6.03
C VAL A 381 -57.33 9.43 -5.95
N PRO A 382 -57.06 8.45 -6.83
CA PRO A 382 -57.61 7.11 -6.70
C PRO A 382 -56.87 6.30 -5.63
N ALA A 383 -57.63 5.51 -4.88
CA ALA A 383 -57.15 4.61 -3.85
C ALA A 383 -56.15 3.57 -4.37
N LEU A 384 -55.14 3.27 -3.55
CA LEU A 384 -54.15 2.21 -3.76
C LEU A 384 -54.84 0.84 -3.92
N PRO A 385 -54.43 0.00 -4.89
CA PRO A 385 -54.86 -1.40 -4.94
C PRO A 385 -54.18 -2.20 -3.82
N ALA A 386 -54.92 -3.17 -3.28
CA ALA A 386 -54.51 -4.11 -2.24
C ALA A 386 -53.25 -4.92 -2.64
N PRO A 387 -52.45 -5.41 -1.68
CA PRO A 387 -51.19 -6.08 -1.95
C PRO A 387 -51.40 -7.43 -2.63
N SER A 388 -50.89 -7.55 -3.86
CA SER A 388 -50.68 -8.83 -4.53
C SER A 388 -49.67 -9.64 -3.72
N THR A 389 -50.03 -10.87 -3.36
CA THR A 389 -49.14 -11.91 -2.80
C THR A 389 -47.78 -11.91 -3.52
N PRO A 390 -46.64 -11.85 -2.83
CA PRO A 390 -45.33 -11.96 -3.46
C PRO A 390 -45.21 -13.35 -4.09
N GLN A 391 -45.09 -13.40 -5.40
CA GLN A 391 -44.59 -14.59 -6.08
C GLN A 391 -43.19 -14.87 -5.56
N VAL A 392 -43.01 -16.07 -5.01
CA VAL A 392 -41.72 -16.60 -4.58
C VAL A 392 -40.86 -16.78 -5.83
N THR A 393 -39.89 -15.91 -6.04
CA THR A 393 -38.81 -16.15 -7.00
C THR A 393 -37.90 -17.22 -6.38
N PRO A 394 -37.72 -18.40 -7.00
CA PRO A 394 -36.79 -19.41 -6.51
C PRO A 394 -35.37 -18.83 -6.46
N LEU A 395 -34.60 -19.26 -5.46
CA LEU A 395 -33.15 -19.09 -5.40
C LEU A 395 -32.53 -19.31 -6.78
N GLN A 396 -31.69 -18.37 -7.23
CA GLN A 396 -30.89 -18.53 -8.45
C GLN A 396 -30.22 -19.91 -8.42
N THR A 397 -30.63 -20.77 -9.34
CA THR A 397 -30.07 -22.10 -9.57
C THR A 397 -28.59 -21.95 -9.86
N GLY A 398 -27.73 -22.39 -8.93
CA GLY A 398 -26.33 -22.67 -9.24
C GLY A 398 -26.27 -23.67 -10.39
N GLN A 399 -25.25 -23.57 -11.24
CA GLN A 399 -25.05 -24.52 -12.32
C GLN A 399 -24.97 -25.95 -11.75
N PRO A 400 -25.75 -26.91 -12.27
CA PRO A 400 -25.50 -28.32 -12.03
C PRO A 400 -24.06 -28.64 -12.41
N LEU A 401 -23.34 -29.35 -11.55
CA LEU A 401 -21.99 -29.80 -11.89
C LEU A 401 -22.06 -30.66 -13.15
N THR A 402 -21.33 -30.27 -14.19
CA THR A 402 -21.06 -31.17 -15.32
C THR A 402 -20.29 -32.39 -14.80
N PRO A 403 -20.52 -33.61 -15.32
CA PRO A 403 -19.93 -34.85 -14.78
C PRO A 403 -18.39 -34.94 -14.81
N ALA A 404 -17.68 -33.88 -15.22
CA ALA A 404 -16.23 -33.81 -15.33
C ALA A 404 -15.54 -33.05 -14.17
N ALA A 405 -16.30 -32.47 -13.23
CA ALA A 405 -15.75 -31.79 -12.04
C ALA A 405 -16.16 -32.52 -10.76
N THR A 406 -15.80 -33.79 -10.62
CA THR A 406 -15.90 -34.49 -9.34
C THR A 406 -14.82 -33.96 -8.40
N ALA A 407 -15.12 -32.88 -7.68
CA ALA A 407 -14.42 -32.58 -6.45
C ALA A 407 -14.40 -33.88 -5.63
N ARG A 408 -13.21 -34.37 -5.26
CA ARG A 408 -13.09 -35.47 -4.31
C ARG A 408 -13.82 -35.04 -3.03
N ILE A 409 -14.70 -35.89 -2.52
CA ILE A 409 -15.53 -35.61 -1.34
C ILE A 409 -15.23 -36.71 -0.32
N PRO A 410 -15.21 -36.39 0.99
CA PRO A 410 -14.99 -37.42 1.99
C PRO A 410 -16.04 -38.52 1.95
N THR A 411 -15.63 -39.73 2.31
CA THR A 411 -16.51 -40.89 2.46
C THR A 411 -17.64 -40.56 3.45
N GLY A 412 -18.88 -40.93 3.10
CA GLY A 412 -20.07 -40.65 3.93
C GLY A 412 -20.84 -39.38 3.58
N TYR A 413 -20.32 -38.54 2.67
CA TYR A 413 -21.03 -37.34 2.18
C TYR A 413 -21.33 -37.43 0.69
N LYS A 414 -22.53 -37.00 0.30
CA LYS A 414 -22.97 -36.91 -1.09
C LYS A 414 -23.09 -35.44 -1.50
N LEU A 415 -22.25 -35.01 -2.43
CA LEU A 415 -22.29 -33.64 -2.93
C LEU A 415 -23.57 -33.37 -3.73
N ILE A 416 -24.16 -32.21 -3.49
CA ILE A 416 -25.36 -31.76 -4.20
C ILE A 416 -24.97 -30.70 -5.23
N ARG A 417 -24.35 -29.60 -4.77
CA ARG A 417 -23.94 -28.48 -5.62
C ARG A 417 -22.91 -27.61 -4.93
N GLN A 418 -22.17 -26.81 -5.70
CA GLN A 418 -21.35 -25.74 -5.13
C GLN A 418 -22.23 -24.55 -4.73
N ILE A 419 -21.97 -23.97 -3.56
CA ILE A 419 -22.76 -22.86 -3.00
C ILE A 419 -21.94 -21.59 -2.76
N GLY A 420 -20.61 -21.69 -2.80
CA GLY A 420 -19.73 -20.53 -2.72
C GLY A 420 -18.28 -20.85 -3.06
N THR A 421 -17.51 -19.79 -3.28
CA THR A 421 -16.06 -19.85 -3.47
C THR A 421 -15.46 -18.69 -2.69
N GLY A 422 -14.45 -18.94 -1.87
CA GLY A 422 -13.73 -17.90 -1.14
C GLY A 422 -12.22 -18.11 -1.18
N GLY A 423 -11.46 -17.18 -0.60
CA GLY A 423 -9.99 -17.22 -0.59
C GLY A 423 -9.35 -18.39 0.17
N MET A 424 -10.15 -19.30 0.74
CA MET A 424 -9.70 -20.50 1.45
C MET A 424 -10.21 -21.80 0.83
N GLY A 425 -10.95 -21.70 -0.27
CA GLY A 425 -11.47 -22.84 -1.00
C GLY A 425 -12.95 -22.73 -1.36
N ALA A 426 -13.44 -23.80 -1.97
CA ALA A 426 -14.83 -23.93 -2.42
C ALA A 426 -15.72 -24.49 -1.30
N VAL A 427 -16.95 -23.98 -1.23
CA VAL A 427 -17.99 -24.43 -0.31
C VAL A 427 -19.07 -25.12 -1.12
N TYR A 428 -19.42 -26.33 -0.69
CA TYR A 428 -20.41 -27.15 -1.33
C TYR A 428 -21.54 -27.49 -0.37
N GLU A 429 -22.73 -27.62 -0.91
CA GLU A 429 -23.82 -28.27 -0.24
C GLU A 429 -23.70 -29.78 -0.44
N ALA A 430 -23.87 -30.53 0.63
CA ALA A 430 -23.84 -31.98 0.62
C ALA A 430 -24.88 -32.57 1.57
N GLU A 431 -25.13 -33.86 1.42
CA GLU A 431 -25.92 -34.68 2.31
C GLU A 431 -24.96 -35.57 3.12
N ASP A 432 -25.03 -35.50 4.44
CA ASP A 432 -24.43 -36.48 5.34
C ASP A 432 -25.30 -37.73 5.32
N VAL A 433 -24.82 -38.78 4.65
CA VAL A 433 -25.59 -40.00 4.38
C VAL A 433 -25.87 -40.77 5.67
N SER A 434 -24.99 -40.65 6.66
CA SER A 434 -25.11 -41.36 7.94
C SER A 434 -26.15 -40.75 8.87
N LEU A 435 -26.31 -39.43 8.82
CA LEU A 435 -27.22 -38.67 9.66
C LEU A 435 -28.45 -38.13 8.90
N GLU A 436 -28.58 -38.46 7.61
CA GLU A 436 -29.66 -38.04 6.71
C GLU A 436 -29.97 -36.54 6.78
N ARG A 437 -28.92 -35.71 6.74
CA ARG A 437 -29.05 -34.24 6.88
C ARG A 437 -28.22 -33.48 5.87
N ARG A 438 -28.69 -32.28 5.51
CA ARG A 438 -27.94 -31.36 4.65
C ARG A 438 -26.89 -30.60 5.44
N VAL A 439 -25.71 -30.46 4.85
CA VAL A 439 -24.53 -29.83 5.43
C VAL A 439 -23.82 -28.95 4.40
N ALA A 440 -23.00 -28.03 4.88
CA ALA A 440 -22.07 -27.26 4.04
C ALA A 440 -20.65 -27.80 4.24
N ILE A 441 -19.96 -28.19 3.17
CA ILE A 441 -18.59 -28.71 3.21
C ILE A 441 -17.67 -27.70 2.54
N LYS A 442 -16.70 -27.18 3.30
CA LYS A 442 -15.63 -26.32 2.79
C LYS A 442 -14.38 -27.18 2.56
N LYS A 443 -13.97 -27.32 1.31
CA LYS A 443 -12.69 -27.95 0.96
C LYS A 443 -11.59 -26.92 1.15
N MET A 444 -10.59 -27.24 1.96
CA MET A 444 -9.44 -26.36 2.17
C MET A 444 -8.45 -26.43 0.99
N LEU A 445 -7.79 -25.31 0.69
CA LEU A 445 -6.78 -25.20 -0.37
C LEU A 445 -5.55 -26.12 -0.14
N ASP A 446 -4.94 -26.58 -1.22
CA ASP A 446 -3.80 -27.51 -1.20
C ASP A 446 -2.55 -26.91 -0.57
N GLU A 447 -2.38 -25.58 -0.65
CA GLU A 447 -1.23 -24.87 -0.10
C GLU A 447 -1.10 -25.01 1.41
N ILE A 448 -2.22 -25.15 2.14
CA ILE A 448 -2.25 -25.33 3.60
C ILE A 448 -1.56 -26.65 4.02
N LYS A 449 -1.38 -27.58 3.08
CA LYS A 449 -0.80 -28.91 3.30
C LYS A 449 0.71 -28.97 3.11
N LYS A 450 1.33 -27.94 2.51
CA LYS A 450 2.75 -27.97 2.13
C LYS A 450 3.68 -28.05 3.33
N ASP A 451 3.27 -27.56 4.49
CA ASP A 451 3.99 -27.69 5.76
C ASP A 451 3.15 -28.48 6.78
N PRO A 452 3.59 -29.71 7.17
CA PRO A 452 2.92 -30.51 8.20
C PRO A 452 2.72 -29.80 9.54
N ARG A 453 3.64 -28.89 9.92
CA ARG A 453 3.53 -28.13 11.19
C ARG A 453 2.43 -27.09 11.12
N GLU A 454 2.23 -26.48 9.96
CA GLU A 454 1.18 -25.49 9.74
C GLU A 454 -0.20 -26.17 9.66
N LEU A 455 -0.27 -27.34 9.02
CA LEU A 455 -1.47 -28.18 8.99
C LEU A 455 -1.89 -28.61 10.41
N GLU A 456 -0.96 -29.06 11.25
CA GLU A 456 -1.26 -29.47 12.63
C GLU A 456 -1.80 -28.30 13.47
N ARG A 457 -1.21 -27.11 13.33
CA ARG A 457 -1.70 -25.88 13.98
C ARG A 457 -3.12 -25.55 13.53
N PHE A 458 -3.36 -25.59 12.22
CA PHE A 458 -4.68 -25.33 11.64
C PHE A 458 -5.74 -26.28 12.19
N LEU A 459 -5.47 -27.59 12.19
CA LEU A 459 -6.39 -28.59 12.74
C LEU A 459 -6.65 -28.38 14.23
N LYS A 460 -5.64 -28.00 15.01
CA LYS A 460 -5.79 -27.69 16.44
C LYS A 460 -6.70 -26.48 16.67
N GLU A 461 -6.57 -25.42 15.88
CA GLU A 461 -7.42 -24.24 15.96
C GLU A 461 -8.86 -24.55 15.51
N ALA A 462 -9.02 -25.26 14.39
CA ALA A 462 -10.33 -25.71 13.92
C ALA A 462 -11.07 -26.58 14.97
N ARG A 463 -10.37 -27.51 15.63
CA ARG A 463 -10.93 -28.31 16.74
C ARG A 463 -11.32 -27.46 17.95
N THR A 464 -10.62 -26.35 18.19
CA THR A 464 -10.94 -25.42 19.28
C THR A 464 -12.22 -24.66 18.97
N VAL A 465 -12.37 -24.19 17.73
CA VAL A 465 -13.56 -23.50 17.25
C VAL A 465 -14.77 -24.44 17.16
N ALA A 466 -14.57 -25.71 16.80
CA ALA A 466 -15.63 -26.71 16.74
C ALA A 466 -16.29 -27.03 18.09
N LYS A 467 -15.66 -26.63 19.21
CA LYS A 467 -16.26 -26.75 20.55
C LYS A 467 -17.27 -25.64 20.86
N LEU A 468 -17.34 -24.59 20.04
CA LEU A 468 -18.32 -23.53 20.20
C LEU A 468 -19.71 -24.06 19.85
N ARG A 469 -20.66 -23.84 20.78
CA ARG A 469 -22.07 -24.21 20.67
C ARG A 469 -22.89 -23.01 21.12
N HIS A 470 -23.44 -22.27 20.16
CA HIS A 470 -24.19 -21.05 20.44
C HIS A 470 -25.19 -20.81 19.30
N PRO A 471 -26.44 -20.39 19.59
CA PRO A 471 -27.46 -20.17 18.56
C PRO A 471 -27.02 -19.20 17.45
N ASN A 472 -26.16 -18.24 17.79
CA ASN A 472 -25.65 -17.24 16.85
C ASN A 472 -24.26 -17.52 16.25
N ILE A 473 -23.71 -18.73 16.41
CA ILE A 473 -22.44 -19.15 15.80
C ILE A 473 -22.72 -20.32 14.85
N ILE A 474 -22.12 -20.30 13.65
CA ILE A 474 -22.18 -21.44 12.74
C ILE A 474 -21.41 -22.61 13.34
N GLU A 475 -22.09 -23.73 13.50
CA GLU A 475 -21.50 -24.95 14.05
C GLU A 475 -20.61 -25.69 13.05
N ILE A 476 -19.45 -26.15 13.53
CA ILE A 476 -18.63 -27.15 12.83
C ILE A 476 -19.07 -28.53 13.33
N HIS A 477 -19.68 -29.31 12.44
CA HIS A 477 -20.13 -30.66 12.73
C HIS A 477 -18.98 -31.68 12.71
N ALA A 478 -18.05 -31.55 11.75
CA ALA A 478 -16.93 -32.47 11.62
C ALA A 478 -15.73 -31.81 10.92
N ILE A 479 -14.55 -32.36 11.21
CA ILE A 479 -13.31 -32.09 10.47
C ILE A 479 -12.91 -33.43 9.86
N VAL A 480 -12.79 -33.48 8.54
CA VAL A 480 -12.56 -34.72 7.82
C VAL A 480 -11.27 -34.61 7.02
N GLU A 481 -10.40 -35.59 7.21
CA GLU A 481 -9.15 -35.75 6.45
C GLU A 481 -9.37 -36.94 5.50
N SER A 482 -9.30 -36.71 4.19
CA SER A 482 -9.58 -37.74 3.19
C SER A 482 -8.69 -37.57 1.98
N GLU A 483 -7.96 -38.61 1.59
CA GLU A 483 -7.07 -38.61 0.41
C GLU A 483 -6.06 -37.44 0.37
N GLY A 484 -5.59 -37.02 1.56
CA GLY A 484 -4.67 -35.89 1.70
C GLY A 484 -5.33 -34.51 1.60
N ASP A 485 -6.66 -34.43 1.50
CA ASP A 485 -7.46 -33.21 1.61
C ASP A 485 -8.03 -33.02 3.02
N VAL A 486 -8.20 -31.76 3.44
CA VAL A 486 -8.92 -31.40 4.67
C VAL A 486 -10.22 -30.71 4.32
N TYR A 487 -11.29 -31.17 4.96
CA TYR A 487 -12.64 -30.67 4.80
C TYR A 487 -13.21 -30.26 6.15
N LEU A 488 -13.85 -29.09 6.18
CA LEU A 488 -14.63 -28.65 7.33
C LEU A 488 -16.11 -28.77 6.97
N VAL A 489 -16.85 -29.51 7.81
CA VAL A 489 -18.29 -29.76 7.64
C VAL A 489 -19.04 -28.88 8.63
N PHE A 490 -19.89 -28.01 8.11
CA PHE A 490 -20.67 -27.03 8.86
C PHE A 490 -22.17 -27.33 8.78
N GLU A 491 -22.93 -26.75 9.71
CA GLU A 491 -24.38 -26.63 9.52
C GLU A 491 -24.69 -25.86 8.23
N LEU A 492 -25.72 -26.30 7.48
CA LEU A 492 -26.19 -25.58 6.30
C LEU A 492 -27.23 -24.54 6.70
N ILE A 493 -26.96 -23.28 6.39
CA ILE A 493 -27.89 -22.17 6.67
C ILE A 493 -28.69 -21.81 5.43
N ASP A 494 -30.02 -21.83 5.53
CA ASP A 494 -30.93 -21.25 4.53
C ASP A 494 -31.15 -19.77 4.84
N GLY A 495 -30.47 -18.91 4.10
CA GLY A 495 -30.45 -17.47 4.36
C GLY A 495 -29.58 -16.72 3.37
N MET A 496 -29.25 -15.48 3.71
CA MET A 496 -28.34 -14.63 2.95
C MET A 496 -27.28 -14.02 3.86
N THR A 497 -26.13 -13.66 3.29
CA THR A 497 -25.11 -12.93 4.06
C THR A 497 -25.55 -11.49 4.31
N LEU A 498 -25.01 -10.85 5.34
CA LEU A 498 -25.21 -9.42 5.58
C LEU A 498 -24.67 -8.59 4.41
N GLU A 499 -23.59 -9.04 3.75
CA GLU A 499 -23.09 -8.44 2.51
C GLU A 499 -24.16 -8.43 1.40
N GLN A 500 -24.84 -9.56 1.18
CA GLN A 500 -25.94 -9.65 0.22
C GLN A 500 -27.13 -8.78 0.63
N ALA A 501 -27.43 -8.69 1.93
CA ALA A 501 -28.50 -7.82 2.43
C ALA A 501 -28.17 -6.34 2.20
N LEU A 502 -26.94 -5.90 2.48
CA LEU A 502 -26.47 -4.54 2.22
C LEU A 502 -26.42 -4.22 0.73
N GLY A 503 -26.02 -5.18 -0.12
CA GLY A 503 -26.09 -5.02 -1.57
C GLY A 503 -27.50 -4.78 -2.12
N LYS A 504 -28.54 -5.31 -1.43
CA LYS A 504 -29.95 -5.11 -1.81
C LYS A 504 -30.57 -3.84 -1.22
N HIS A 505 -30.30 -3.56 0.05
CA HIS A 505 -30.97 -2.48 0.79
C HIS A 505 -30.16 -1.19 0.90
N HIS A 506 -28.89 -1.21 0.45
CA HIS A 506 -27.88 -0.16 0.60
C HIS A 506 -27.49 0.12 2.06
N ARG A 507 -28.47 0.31 2.97
CA ARG A 507 -28.32 0.45 4.42
C ARG A 507 -29.48 -0.20 5.16
N LEU A 508 -29.32 -0.44 6.45
CA LEU A 508 -30.33 -0.92 7.38
C LEU A 508 -30.85 0.22 8.26
N SER A 509 -32.12 0.15 8.66
CA SER A 509 -32.64 1.03 9.72
C SER A 509 -31.95 0.75 11.05
N ALA A 510 -31.92 1.73 11.96
CA ALA A 510 -31.33 1.54 13.29
C ALA A 510 -31.95 0.35 14.06
N GLY A 511 -33.25 0.10 13.88
CA GLY A 511 -33.94 -1.05 14.47
C GLY A 511 -33.47 -2.39 13.88
N GLN A 512 -33.32 -2.49 12.56
CA GLN A 512 -32.78 -3.69 11.91
C GLN A 512 -31.32 -3.93 12.28
N ALA A 513 -30.49 -2.88 12.26
CA ALA A 513 -29.09 -2.95 12.67
C ALA A 513 -28.97 -3.41 14.14
N ARG A 514 -29.85 -2.92 15.03
CA ARG A 514 -29.92 -3.38 16.42
C ARG A 514 -30.22 -4.87 16.55
N LEU A 515 -31.19 -5.40 15.80
CA LEU A 515 -31.55 -6.82 15.84
C LEU A 515 -30.38 -7.73 15.41
N VAL A 516 -29.63 -7.30 14.39
CA VAL A 516 -28.41 -7.99 13.97
C VAL A 516 -27.33 -7.87 15.05
N LEU A 517 -27.08 -6.65 15.54
CA LEU A 517 -26.04 -6.36 16.50
C LEU A 517 -26.18 -7.14 17.81
N ARG A 518 -27.40 -7.25 18.35
CA ARG A 518 -27.65 -8.04 19.57
C ARG A 518 -27.16 -9.48 19.46
N GLN A 519 -27.44 -10.12 18.33
CA GLN A 519 -27.10 -11.51 18.08
C GLN A 519 -25.60 -11.69 17.81
N VAL A 520 -24.97 -10.75 17.10
CA VAL A 520 -23.50 -10.75 16.88
C VAL A 520 -22.76 -10.52 18.19
N CYS A 521 -23.20 -9.56 19.02
CA CYS A 521 -22.62 -9.31 20.34
C CYS A 521 -22.74 -10.54 21.25
N ALA A 522 -23.86 -11.26 21.22
CA ALA A 522 -24.02 -12.51 21.97
C ALA A 522 -23.03 -13.59 21.52
N ALA A 523 -22.84 -13.76 20.21
CA ALA A 523 -21.84 -14.67 19.64
C ALA A 523 -20.40 -14.31 20.05
N LEU A 524 -20.03 -13.03 19.94
CA LEU A 524 -18.70 -12.56 20.31
C LEU A 524 -18.43 -12.71 21.81
N ALA A 525 -19.39 -12.33 22.67
CA ALA A 525 -19.26 -12.51 24.11
C ALA A 525 -19.01 -13.98 24.47
N TYR A 526 -19.82 -14.90 23.93
CA TYR A 526 -19.68 -16.34 24.15
C TYR A 526 -18.30 -16.88 23.74
N ALA A 527 -17.77 -16.43 22.60
CA ALA A 527 -16.46 -16.84 22.09
C ALA A 527 -15.30 -16.24 22.89
N HIS A 528 -15.39 -14.94 23.22
CA HIS A 528 -14.37 -14.20 23.97
C HIS A 528 -14.17 -14.76 25.37
N GLU A 529 -15.25 -15.15 26.06
CA GLU A 529 -15.20 -15.85 27.36
C GLU A 529 -14.41 -17.16 27.32
N ARG A 530 -14.29 -17.77 26.13
CA ARG A 530 -13.55 -19.02 25.89
C ARG A 530 -12.17 -18.77 25.29
N GLY A 531 -11.72 -17.51 25.28
CA GLY A 531 -10.42 -17.12 24.74
C GLY A 531 -10.31 -17.21 23.21
N ILE A 532 -11.44 -17.25 22.50
CA ILE A 532 -11.48 -17.33 21.03
C ILE A 532 -11.85 -15.97 20.47
N ILE A 533 -10.94 -15.37 19.70
CA ILE A 533 -11.12 -14.09 19.00
C ILE A 533 -11.48 -14.39 17.54
N HIS A 534 -12.45 -13.68 16.98
CA HIS A 534 -12.97 -13.91 15.63
C HIS A 534 -11.96 -13.56 14.53
N ARG A 535 -11.32 -12.39 14.61
CA ARG A 535 -10.19 -11.91 13.77
C ARG A 535 -10.49 -11.51 12.32
N ASP A 536 -11.58 -11.96 11.71
CA ASP A 536 -11.98 -11.57 10.33
C ASP A 536 -13.47 -11.18 10.25
N LEU A 537 -13.95 -10.37 11.20
CA LEU A 537 -15.38 -10.01 11.26
C LEU A 537 -15.72 -9.01 10.13
N LYS A 538 -16.68 -9.36 9.29
CA LYS A 538 -17.11 -8.60 8.10
C LYS A 538 -18.50 -9.05 7.63
N PRO A 539 -19.19 -8.29 6.75
CA PRO A 539 -20.55 -8.62 6.30
C PRO A 539 -20.69 -10.00 5.62
N SER A 540 -19.68 -10.49 4.90
CA SER A 540 -19.71 -11.84 4.31
C SER A 540 -19.64 -12.97 5.35
N ASN A 541 -19.21 -12.68 6.58
CA ASN A 541 -19.09 -13.64 7.67
C ASN A 541 -20.29 -13.59 8.66
N ILE A 542 -21.36 -12.89 8.29
CA ILE A 542 -22.61 -12.84 9.06
C ILE A 542 -23.72 -13.30 8.13
N MET A 543 -24.46 -14.33 8.52
CA MET A 543 -25.64 -14.82 7.81
C MET A 543 -26.91 -14.47 8.56
N ILE A 544 -27.97 -14.15 7.81
CA ILE A 544 -29.32 -13.89 8.31
C ILE A 544 -30.23 -14.98 7.71
N THR A 545 -30.85 -15.80 8.56
CA THR A 545 -31.77 -16.84 8.14
C THR A 545 -33.12 -16.25 7.73
N ARG A 546 -33.99 -17.07 7.11
CA ARG A 546 -35.35 -16.64 6.75
C ARG A 546 -36.19 -16.25 7.98
N GLU A 547 -35.88 -16.84 9.12
CA GLU A 547 -36.50 -16.57 10.43
C GLU A 547 -35.84 -15.39 11.16
N SER A 548 -34.99 -14.61 10.48
CA SER A 548 -34.27 -13.46 11.05
C SER A 548 -33.29 -13.78 12.19
N LEU A 549 -32.87 -15.06 12.29
CA LEU A 549 -31.77 -15.45 13.17
C LEU A 549 -30.44 -15.10 12.51
N VAL A 550 -29.48 -14.64 13.31
CA VAL A 550 -28.14 -14.30 12.85
C VAL A 550 -27.16 -15.40 13.22
N LYS A 551 -26.31 -15.78 12.28
CA LYS A 551 -25.26 -16.78 12.43
C LYS A 551 -23.91 -16.18 12.02
N VAL A 552 -22.97 -16.12 12.96
CA VAL A 552 -21.58 -15.65 12.73
C VAL A 552 -20.72 -16.84 12.34
N MET A 553 -19.90 -16.70 11.29
CA MET A 553 -19.10 -17.78 10.71
C MET A 553 -17.60 -17.45 10.64
N ASP A 554 -16.77 -18.46 10.37
CA ASP A 554 -15.32 -18.31 10.14
C ASP A 554 -14.50 -17.73 11.33
N PHE A 555 -14.92 -18.00 12.58
CA PHE A 555 -14.12 -17.70 13.78
C PHE A 555 -12.71 -18.30 13.70
N GLY A 556 -11.65 -17.47 13.72
CA GLY A 556 -10.26 -17.87 13.99
C GLY A 556 -9.55 -18.71 12.90
N VAL A 557 -10.25 -19.66 12.27
CA VAL A 557 -9.75 -20.61 11.26
C VAL A 557 -9.25 -19.88 10.00
N ALA A 558 -9.86 -18.74 9.68
CA ALA A 558 -9.54 -17.96 8.49
C ALA A 558 -8.16 -17.28 8.55
N ARG A 559 -7.77 -16.69 9.68
CA ARG A 559 -6.49 -15.96 9.74
C ARG A 559 -5.30 -16.90 9.60
N GLN A 560 -5.31 -18.06 10.25
CA GLN A 560 -4.18 -18.98 10.19
C GLN A 560 -4.01 -19.57 8.79
N ALA A 561 -5.10 -19.91 8.10
CA ALA A 561 -5.05 -20.29 6.69
C ALA A 561 -4.47 -19.18 5.81
N LYS A 562 -4.84 -17.91 6.03
CA LYS A 562 -4.26 -16.75 5.32
C LYS A 562 -2.79 -16.49 5.68
N ASP A 563 -2.41 -16.61 6.95
CA ASP A 563 -1.01 -16.43 7.40
C ASP A 563 -0.09 -17.48 6.76
N VAL A 564 -0.56 -18.73 6.67
CA VAL A 564 0.09 -19.83 5.96
C VAL A 564 0.22 -19.51 4.47
N LEU A 565 -0.88 -19.12 3.81
CA LEU A 565 -0.89 -18.73 2.41
C LEU A 565 0.04 -17.54 2.11
N ASN A 566 0.08 -16.52 2.97
CA ASN A 566 0.91 -15.33 2.81
C ASN A 566 2.41 -15.63 3.02
N ARG A 567 2.77 -16.50 3.98
CA ARG A 567 4.16 -16.96 4.15
C ARG A 567 4.64 -17.78 2.95
N LEU A 568 3.77 -18.64 2.41
CA LEU A 568 4.12 -19.52 1.30
C LEU A 568 4.18 -18.80 -0.06
N SER A 569 3.45 -17.69 -0.23
CA SER A 569 3.40 -16.92 -1.47
C SER A 569 4.44 -15.80 -1.58
N MET A 570 5.29 -15.60 -0.56
CA MET A 570 6.30 -14.51 -0.49
C MET A 570 5.70 -13.10 -0.69
N THR A 571 4.38 -12.95 -0.62
CA THR A 571 3.70 -11.64 -0.59
C THR A 571 3.59 -11.21 0.87
N ASN A 572 4.28 -10.13 1.24
CA ASN A 572 4.28 -9.54 2.59
C ASN A 572 2.93 -8.84 2.93
N THR A 573 1.80 -9.37 2.46
CA THR A 573 0.47 -8.81 2.66
C THR A 573 -0.10 -9.23 4.01
N VAL A 574 -0.70 -8.28 4.71
CA VAL A 574 -1.38 -8.51 6.00
C VAL A 574 -2.62 -9.38 5.76
N ALA A 575 -2.73 -10.50 6.48
CA ALA A 575 -3.85 -11.43 6.38
C ALA A 575 -5.16 -10.85 6.96
N GLY A 576 -6.17 -10.59 6.12
CA GLY A 576 -7.54 -10.23 6.52
C GLY A 576 -8.30 -9.50 5.42
N THR A 577 -9.46 -8.93 5.72
CA THR A 577 -10.11 -7.94 4.85
C THR A 577 -9.79 -6.55 5.40
N PRO A 578 -8.74 -5.85 4.87
CA PRO A 578 -8.20 -4.63 5.47
C PRO A 578 -9.25 -3.58 5.87
N PRO A 579 -10.35 -3.35 5.12
CA PRO A 579 -11.38 -2.38 5.51
C PRO A 579 -11.99 -2.53 6.90
N TYR A 580 -12.16 -3.77 7.40
CA TYR A 580 -12.76 -4.03 8.71
C TYR A 580 -11.73 -4.27 9.81
N MET A 581 -10.46 -4.46 9.43
CA MET A 581 -9.41 -4.82 10.36
C MET A 581 -9.08 -3.67 11.31
N ALA A 582 -8.92 -3.99 12.60
CA ALA A 582 -8.45 -3.03 13.58
C ALA A 582 -6.99 -2.62 13.28
N PRO A 583 -6.57 -1.38 13.57
CA PRO A 583 -5.25 -0.92 13.18
C PRO A 583 -4.09 -1.69 13.82
N GLU A 584 -4.25 -2.11 15.08
CA GLU A 584 -3.27 -2.96 15.77
C GLU A 584 -3.16 -4.36 15.14
N SER A 585 -4.26 -4.86 14.55
CA SER A 585 -4.27 -6.17 13.88
C SER A 585 -3.43 -6.20 12.61
N GLU A 586 -3.23 -5.04 11.96
CA GLU A 586 -2.33 -4.90 10.81
C GLU A 586 -0.86 -5.08 11.19
N THR A 587 -0.50 -4.78 12.43
CA THR A 587 0.85 -5.01 12.98
C THR A 587 1.04 -6.40 13.58
N GLY A 588 0.02 -7.26 13.51
CA GLY A 588 0.05 -8.63 14.02
C GLY A 588 -0.53 -8.81 15.43
N VAL A 589 -0.91 -7.74 16.13
CA VAL A 589 -1.47 -7.79 17.48
C VAL A 589 -2.99 -7.90 17.42
N VAL A 590 -3.57 -8.95 18.00
CA VAL A 590 -5.04 -9.14 18.01
C VAL A 590 -5.53 -9.35 19.43
N ARG A 591 -6.58 -8.62 19.79
CA ARG A 591 -7.25 -8.68 21.09
C ARG A 591 -8.77 -8.76 20.92
N VAL A 592 -9.50 -8.92 22.02
CA VAL A 592 -10.97 -8.93 21.99
C VAL A 592 -11.53 -7.59 21.48
N GLU A 593 -10.85 -6.49 21.79
CA GLU A 593 -11.16 -5.13 21.35
C GLU A 593 -10.93 -4.93 19.85
N SER A 594 -10.14 -5.80 19.20
CA SER A 594 -9.97 -5.79 17.75
C SER A 594 -11.25 -6.25 17.04
N ASP A 595 -11.93 -7.28 17.57
CA ASP A 595 -13.23 -7.71 17.03
C ASP A 595 -14.30 -6.63 17.23
N LEU A 596 -14.25 -5.89 18.35
CA LEU A 596 -15.19 -4.80 18.62
C LEU A 596 -14.99 -3.61 17.68
N TYR A 597 -13.74 -3.33 17.29
CA TYR A 597 -13.45 -2.36 16.23
C TYR A 597 -14.04 -2.81 14.89
N SER A 598 -13.81 -4.07 14.50
CA SER A 598 -14.39 -4.62 13.27
C SER A 598 -15.92 -4.59 13.28
N LEU A 599 -16.52 -4.86 14.45
CA LEU A 599 -17.97 -4.75 14.65
C LEU A 599 -18.45 -3.31 14.52
N ALA A 600 -17.68 -2.33 15.00
CA ALA A 600 -18.00 -0.91 14.82
C ALA A 600 -17.94 -0.50 13.35
N VAL A 601 -16.92 -0.91 12.60
CA VAL A 601 -16.85 -0.65 11.15
C VAL A 601 -18.08 -1.23 10.44
N LEU A 602 -18.44 -2.47 10.78
CA LEU A 602 -19.61 -3.16 10.22
C LEU A 602 -20.93 -2.46 10.59
N LEU A 603 -21.09 -2.05 11.85
CA LEU A 603 -22.28 -1.31 12.31
C LEU A 603 -22.40 0.06 11.64
N TYR A 604 -21.28 0.76 11.44
CA TYR A 604 -21.26 2.02 10.71
C TYR A 604 -21.74 1.83 9.27
N GLU A 605 -21.25 0.79 8.59
CA GLU A 605 -21.68 0.45 7.23
C GLU A 605 -23.15 0.03 7.19
N MET A 606 -23.63 -0.75 8.17
CA MET A 606 -25.06 -1.07 8.27
C MET A 606 -25.93 0.19 8.34
N LEU A 607 -25.52 1.22 9.08
CA LEU A 607 -26.34 2.41 9.31
C LEU A 607 -26.22 3.48 8.22
N THR A 608 -25.08 3.56 7.55
CA THR A 608 -24.77 4.62 6.59
C THR A 608 -24.71 4.14 5.14
N GLY A 609 -24.56 2.82 4.92
CA GLY A 609 -24.36 2.20 3.61
C GLY A 609 -22.95 2.34 3.05
N VAL A 610 -22.04 2.98 3.79
CA VAL A 610 -20.64 3.16 3.42
C VAL A 610 -19.75 2.85 4.61
N ARG A 611 -18.49 2.48 4.38
CA ARG A 611 -17.53 2.23 5.47
C ARG A 611 -17.02 3.56 6.05
N PRO A 612 -16.63 3.60 7.34
CA PRO A 612 -16.12 4.81 7.97
C PRO A 612 -14.77 5.26 7.40
N PHE A 613 -13.95 4.30 6.95
CA PHE A 613 -12.61 4.54 6.42
C PHE A 613 -12.51 4.03 4.99
N GLU A 614 -12.04 4.89 4.09
CA GLU A 614 -11.78 4.58 2.68
C GLU A 614 -10.26 4.49 2.41
N GLY A 615 -9.91 3.97 1.23
CA GLY A 615 -8.54 3.77 0.77
C GLY A 615 -8.11 2.30 0.71
N THR A 616 -6.85 2.06 0.39
CA THR A 616 -6.23 0.73 0.35
C THR A 616 -4.81 0.79 0.94
N GLY A 617 -4.30 -0.37 1.39
CA GLY A 617 -2.96 -0.50 1.96
C GLY A 617 -2.66 0.53 3.07
N ALA A 618 -1.50 1.18 2.96
CA ALA A 618 -1.07 2.19 3.94
C ALA A 618 -2.01 3.40 4.05
N GLY A 619 -2.70 3.79 2.97
CA GLY A 619 -3.64 4.92 2.99
C GLY A 619 -4.83 4.67 3.91
N MET A 620 -5.37 3.44 3.87
CA MET A 620 -6.42 3.00 4.78
C MET A 620 -5.94 2.93 6.24
N LEU A 621 -4.71 2.45 6.48
CA LEU A 621 -4.16 2.47 7.83
C LEU A 621 -4.06 3.89 8.37
N MET A 622 -3.67 4.86 7.53
CA MET A 622 -3.59 6.27 7.93
C MET A 622 -4.95 6.91 8.23
N THR A 623 -6.01 6.60 7.47
CA THR A 623 -7.36 7.12 7.77
C THR A 623 -7.87 6.58 9.11
N LYS A 624 -7.60 5.31 9.40
CA LYS A 624 -7.89 4.71 10.71
C LYS A 624 -7.07 5.34 11.83
N MET A 625 -5.75 5.46 11.66
CA MET A 625 -4.80 6.04 12.63
C MET A 625 -5.11 7.49 12.98
N SER A 626 -5.63 8.24 12.01
CA SER A 626 -6.05 9.63 12.22
C SER A 626 -7.48 9.75 12.75
N MET A 627 -8.21 8.64 12.90
CA MET A 627 -9.61 8.58 13.27
C MET A 627 -10.50 9.51 12.43
N ARG A 628 -10.15 9.67 11.14
CA ARG A 628 -10.87 10.55 10.22
C ARG A 628 -11.94 9.75 9.50
N PHE A 629 -13.14 9.76 10.08
CA PHE A 629 -14.37 9.30 9.46
C PHE A 629 -15.45 10.37 9.61
N ASP A 630 -16.41 10.41 8.70
CA ASP A 630 -17.52 11.33 8.84
C ASP A 630 -18.46 10.85 9.96
N PRO A 631 -18.97 11.75 10.82
CA PRO A 631 -19.93 11.35 11.83
C PRO A 631 -21.18 10.73 11.18
N PRO A 632 -21.70 9.61 11.71
CA PRO A 632 -22.86 8.93 11.11
C PRO A 632 -24.10 9.83 11.06
N SER A 633 -24.29 10.72 12.03
CA SER A 633 -25.38 11.70 12.04
C SER A 633 -25.34 12.66 10.84
N ARG A 634 -24.15 12.94 10.30
CA ARG A 634 -23.95 13.77 9.12
C ARG A 634 -24.01 12.98 7.81
N LYS A 635 -23.61 11.71 7.83
CA LYS A 635 -23.66 10.85 6.63
C LYS A 635 -25.06 10.38 6.29
N SER A 636 -25.91 10.18 7.28
CA SER A 636 -27.16 9.45 7.14
C SER A 636 -28.26 10.22 7.89
N GLU A 637 -29.11 10.93 7.15
CA GLU A 637 -30.22 11.68 7.74
C GLU A 637 -31.12 10.75 8.57
N GLY A 638 -31.49 11.22 9.78
CA GLY A 638 -32.34 10.49 10.72
C GLY A 638 -31.58 9.69 11.80
N LEU A 639 -30.24 9.64 11.76
CA LEU A 639 -29.45 9.04 12.84
C LEU A 639 -29.26 10.02 14.02
N PRO A 640 -29.46 9.57 15.29
CA PRO A 640 -29.26 10.44 16.46
C PRO A 640 -27.82 10.93 16.60
N PRO A 641 -27.59 12.21 16.98
CA PRO A 641 -26.24 12.75 17.23
C PRO A 641 -25.46 11.99 18.32
N GLY A 642 -26.15 11.32 19.25
CA GLY A 642 -25.52 10.50 20.28
C GLY A 642 -24.67 9.36 19.70
N LEU A 643 -24.98 8.88 18.49
CA LEU A 643 -24.18 7.86 17.81
C LEU A 643 -22.77 8.34 17.46
N ASP A 644 -22.56 9.63 17.23
CA ASP A 644 -21.24 10.16 16.85
C ASP A 644 -20.20 9.89 17.95
N ALA A 645 -20.56 10.13 19.21
CA ALA A 645 -19.69 9.87 20.37
C ALA A 645 -19.45 8.37 20.60
N PHE A 646 -20.48 7.55 20.33
CA PHE A 646 -20.35 6.09 20.38
C PHE A 646 -19.31 5.59 19.36
N PHE A 647 -19.41 6.02 18.09
CA PHE A 647 -18.45 5.60 17.07
C PHE A 647 -17.05 6.17 17.30
N GLN A 648 -16.93 7.38 17.86
CA GLN A 648 -15.63 7.94 18.25
C GLN A 648 -14.89 7.05 19.26
N SER A 649 -15.63 6.44 20.19
CA SER A 649 -15.07 5.51 21.18
C SER A 649 -14.85 4.11 20.57
N ALA A 650 -15.82 3.60 19.83
CA ALA A 650 -15.77 2.27 19.24
C ALA A 650 -14.67 2.10 18.18
N LEU A 651 -14.39 3.16 17.41
CA LEU A 651 -13.37 3.21 16.36
C LEU A 651 -12.06 3.87 16.84
N HIS A 652 -11.84 3.96 18.16
CA HIS A 652 -10.61 4.53 18.69
C HIS A 652 -9.36 3.72 18.28
N VAL A 653 -8.25 4.40 17.97
CA VAL A 653 -7.01 3.73 17.52
C VAL A 653 -6.38 2.86 18.61
N GLU A 654 -6.29 3.40 19.82
CA GLU A 654 -5.87 2.66 21.02
C GLU A 654 -7.00 1.71 21.46
N PRO A 655 -6.75 0.38 21.52
CA PRO A 655 -7.74 -0.61 21.95
C PRO A 655 -8.31 -0.33 23.35
N GLU A 656 -7.49 0.19 24.25
CA GLU A 656 -7.84 0.44 25.65
C GLU A 656 -8.88 1.56 25.83
N LYS A 657 -9.06 2.41 24.82
CA LYS A 657 -10.07 3.47 24.79
C LYS A 657 -11.39 3.03 24.14
N ARG A 658 -11.47 1.78 23.65
CA ARG A 658 -12.69 1.18 23.12
C ARG A 658 -13.53 0.58 24.24
N TYR A 659 -14.68 0.02 23.88
CA TYR A 659 -15.50 -0.73 24.82
C TYR A 659 -14.79 -2.03 25.24
N PRO A 660 -14.83 -2.40 26.54
CA PRO A 660 -14.04 -3.52 27.06
C PRO A 660 -14.60 -4.90 26.68
N ASN A 661 -15.88 -4.98 26.28
CA ASN A 661 -16.52 -6.22 25.87
C ASN A 661 -17.77 -5.95 25.01
N ALA A 662 -18.29 -7.01 24.38
CA ALA A 662 -19.45 -6.94 23.49
C ALA A 662 -20.73 -6.47 24.19
N ALA A 663 -20.90 -6.72 25.50
CA ALA A 663 -22.06 -6.27 26.27
C ALA A 663 -22.03 -4.74 26.49
N ALA A 664 -20.87 -4.19 26.88
CA ALA A 664 -20.67 -2.76 27.02
C ALA A 664 -20.84 -2.02 25.68
N PHE A 665 -20.33 -2.62 24.59
CA PHE A 665 -20.52 -2.12 23.23
C PHE A 665 -22.01 -2.01 22.87
N LEU A 666 -22.77 -3.09 23.07
CA LEU A 666 -24.20 -3.13 22.74
C LEU A 666 -25.01 -2.12 23.57
N ALA A 667 -24.77 -2.06 24.88
CA ALA A 667 -25.47 -1.14 25.78
C ALA A 667 -25.22 0.33 25.39
N ALA A 668 -23.97 0.66 25.05
CA ALA A 668 -23.60 2.01 24.61
C ALA A 668 -24.26 2.38 23.28
N PHE A 669 -24.31 1.44 22.32
CA PHE A 669 -25.04 1.65 21.06
C PHE A 669 -26.53 1.88 21.31
N GLU A 670 -27.17 1.01 22.10
CA GLU A 670 -28.61 1.10 22.37
C GLU A 670 -28.98 2.43 23.03
N SER A 671 -28.21 2.84 24.05
CA SER A 671 -28.39 4.14 24.69
C SER A 671 -28.19 5.31 23.72
N SER A 672 -27.14 5.27 22.90
CA SER A 672 -26.79 6.37 21.98
C SER A 672 -27.76 6.51 20.81
N ALA A 673 -28.38 5.40 20.40
CA ALA A 673 -29.42 5.36 19.38
C ALA A 673 -30.83 5.69 19.93
N GLY A 674 -30.96 5.96 21.24
CA GLY A 674 -32.24 6.28 21.87
C GLY A 674 -33.14 5.07 22.12
N PHE A 675 -32.59 3.85 22.08
CA PHE A 675 -33.31 2.66 22.50
C PHE A 675 -33.34 2.61 24.02
N THR A 676 -34.52 2.82 24.60
CA THR A 676 -34.70 2.66 26.04
C THR A 676 -34.60 1.17 26.39
N PRO A 677 -33.76 0.76 27.35
CA PRO A 677 -33.83 -0.60 27.86
C PRO A 677 -35.22 -0.82 28.48
N PRO A 678 -35.82 -2.01 28.33
CA PRO A 678 -37.05 -2.30 29.06
C PRO A 678 -36.75 -2.10 30.55
N LYS A 679 -37.59 -1.32 31.25
CA LYS A 679 -37.54 -1.26 32.71
C LYS A 679 -37.73 -2.69 33.20
N LEU A 680 -36.69 -3.28 33.77
CA LEU A 680 -36.81 -4.50 34.53
C LEU A 680 -37.70 -4.16 35.73
N SER A 681 -38.96 -4.60 35.67
CA SER A 681 -39.92 -4.54 36.77
C SER A 681 -39.66 -5.66 37.76
#